data_AF-A0A2W4F0H9-F1
#
_entry.id   AF-A0A2W4F0H9-F1
#
_cell.length_a   1.000
_cell.length_b   1.000
_cell.length_c   1.000
_cell.angle_alpha   90.00
_cell.angle_beta   90.00
_cell.angle_gamma   90.00
#
_symmetry.space_group_name_H-M   'P 1'
#
loop_
_entity.id
_entity.type
_entity.pdbx_description
1 polymer ?
#
loop_
_entity_poly.entity_id
_entity_poly.type
_entity_poly.pdbx_seq_one_letter_code
_entity_poly.pdbx_strand_id
1 'polypeptide(L)'
;MLRADKFHNISPRLRITEVCFRSVLRRSHEVSAGMLSPWGGIYRSIVESFVSMNLLLSKSDTIDSLTGHIGGQPLECTLKPLAGSPVPAWLRVLGDQHGSALDLLRDIGNRGVEPCFDAWRHLSQKRVRRRWIEPHRAFDGFRCLLLWSGIFMKVCFHCRLANRSDCRSTSEAGLSRSKGKEHKRRVEYSHNFNLVTMSATWQILIGNLGTVALVISIWAHLYHRLREYSDLQTRLMFGLVMGIGAIVSMILSVPVRPGAFLDLRFSLIAISAIFGGPASVLATGAIAIAYRLLQGGTGVFVGVVSMVIVATIGMGGYAVVRGRVIKLIDILALSITVGIALLVTIIAVSGRGDAATFRNVVLPAVLLNSLSIVIAALVLLQFRRIAFERDLLTAALTQMPDFHYVKNRESEFVIVNKNMATHNHFTSPAKMVGMTDFNLTSKRRAETLYFEEQELMHSGETQIDKVEFLQEGEDERWYSATKVPLRDRQGSVIGMAGVTRDITAERRVEQELRENRNMLSHAMAGMSDGFAMFDQKGTLVFCNIQYSNLFPLSGGLRVAGSNIKDILRKVVETNERRGLPTHSTDEWIDNAAAHLHRDKDEEIDLHDGRWLSLRTRLTADGMAIVVASDVTIMKQAEQSLRMVADQMKYLAETDGLTGTVNRRALDEAIATELAYSITNRTSLSVMMIDIDRFKLYNDTYGHLAGDQCLKTVSDCLRDVVRPDTDIVARFGGEEFVVLLPGSDEAVALEVARAFRNRLNALHLPHSASEFGHVTVSIGVSTRNSHAPEITASRFLKEADQALYSAKRNGRDQVAVSDGAAVAEKYAS
;
A
#
# COMPACT_ATOMS: atom_id res chain seq x y z
N MET A 1 -12.08 -45.70 3.10
CA MET A 1 -11.88 -44.47 3.91
C MET A 1 -11.94 -43.29 2.97
N LEU A 2 -13.11 -42.88 2.48
CA LEU A 2 -14.03 -41.88 3.07
C LEU A 2 -13.37 -40.52 3.40
N ARG A 3 -13.61 -39.57 2.47
CA ARG A 3 -13.90 -38.13 2.64
C ARG A 3 -13.25 -37.39 3.81
N ALA A 4 -12.30 -36.50 3.50
CA ALA A 4 -12.22 -35.13 4.02
C ALA A 4 -11.02 -34.42 3.38
N ASP A 5 -11.22 -33.66 2.29
CA ASP A 5 -10.24 -32.69 1.79
C ASP A 5 -10.88 -31.77 0.73
N LYS A 6 -11.74 -30.87 1.17
CA LYS A 6 -12.05 -29.61 0.47
C LYS A 6 -12.43 -28.59 1.54
N PHE A 7 -12.00 -27.34 1.35
CA PHE A 7 -12.00 -26.21 2.28
C PHE A 7 -10.81 -26.19 3.25
N HIS A 8 -9.65 -25.71 2.81
CA HIS A 8 -8.75 -24.87 3.61
C HIS A 8 -7.85 -24.07 2.65
N ASN A 9 -8.35 -22.96 2.12
CA ASN A 9 -7.52 -21.84 1.67
C ASN A 9 -8.42 -20.59 1.49
N ILE A 10 -8.73 -19.95 2.62
CA ILE A 10 -9.29 -18.60 2.67
C ILE A 10 -8.35 -17.80 3.57
N SER A 11 -7.89 -16.65 3.08
CA SER A 11 -6.88 -15.84 3.76
C SER A 11 -7.31 -15.44 5.18
N PRO A 12 -6.37 -15.30 6.14
CA PRO A 12 -6.69 -14.92 7.52
C PRO A 12 -7.35 -13.53 7.65
N ARG A 13 -7.29 -12.69 6.61
CA ARG A 13 -7.92 -11.36 6.56
C ARG A 13 -9.43 -11.42 6.29
N LEU A 14 -9.92 -12.41 5.51
CA LEU A 14 -11.36 -12.64 5.27
C LEU A 14 -12.09 -13.14 6.51
N ARG A 15 -11.40 -13.86 7.41
CA ARG A 15 -11.99 -14.27 8.70
C ARG A 15 -12.41 -13.06 9.53
N ILE A 16 -11.73 -11.92 9.48
CA ILE A 16 -12.07 -10.77 10.32
C ILE A 16 -13.32 -10.05 9.80
N THR A 17 -13.45 -9.87 8.48
CA THR A 17 -14.62 -9.22 7.86
C THR A 17 -15.85 -10.13 7.85
N GLU A 18 -15.69 -11.42 7.51
CA GLU A 18 -16.78 -12.39 7.51
C GLU A 18 -17.24 -12.72 8.94
N VAL A 19 -16.33 -12.85 9.92
CA VAL A 19 -16.69 -13.06 11.34
C VAL A 19 -17.26 -11.79 11.96
N CYS A 20 -16.77 -10.59 11.61
CA CYS A 20 -17.41 -9.35 12.08
C CYS A 20 -18.83 -9.21 11.52
N PHE A 21 -19.04 -9.40 10.22
CA PHE A 21 -20.38 -9.23 9.62
C PHE A 21 -21.34 -10.37 9.99
N ARG A 22 -20.88 -11.64 10.01
CA ARG A 22 -21.70 -12.77 10.48
C ARG A 22 -21.95 -12.71 11.98
N SER A 23 -21.01 -12.26 12.83
CA SER A 23 -21.28 -12.11 14.27
C SER A 23 -22.23 -10.95 14.56
N VAL A 24 -22.17 -9.86 13.77
CA VAL A 24 -23.12 -8.74 13.85
C VAL A 24 -24.52 -9.16 13.39
N LEU A 25 -24.65 -9.87 12.27
CA LEU A 25 -25.95 -10.39 11.80
C LEU A 25 -26.49 -11.48 12.72
N ARG A 26 -25.65 -12.43 13.18
CA ARG A 26 -26.05 -13.55 14.06
C ARG A 26 -26.38 -13.07 15.48
N ARG A 27 -25.69 -12.07 16.05
CA ARG A 27 -26.07 -11.46 17.34
C ARG A 27 -27.31 -10.58 17.23
N SER A 28 -27.54 -9.90 16.11
CA SER A 28 -28.83 -9.21 15.87
C SER A 28 -29.99 -10.21 15.76
N HIS A 29 -29.73 -11.42 15.27
CA HIS A 29 -30.72 -12.48 15.06
C HIS A 29 -30.98 -13.36 16.29
N GLU A 30 -29.97 -13.66 17.12
CA GLU A 30 -30.19 -14.31 18.42
C GLU A 30 -31.01 -13.42 19.36
N VAL A 31 -30.79 -12.11 19.32
CA VAL A 31 -31.63 -11.14 20.05
C VAL A 31 -33.07 -11.20 19.55
N SER A 32 -33.30 -11.46 18.27
CA SER A 32 -34.64 -11.46 17.68
C SER A 32 -35.38 -12.81 17.74
N ALA A 33 -34.67 -13.93 17.77
CA ALA A 33 -35.26 -15.28 17.83
C ALA A 33 -35.55 -15.71 19.29
N GLY A 34 -34.83 -15.17 20.28
CA GLY A 34 -35.22 -15.27 21.69
C GLY A 34 -36.29 -14.25 22.12
N MET A 35 -36.73 -13.37 21.20
CA MET A 35 -37.55 -12.19 21.51
C MET A 35 -39.08 -12.39 21.43
N LEU A 36 -39.56 -13.60 21.08
CA LEU A 36 -41.01 -13.84 20.87
C LEU A 36 -41.64 -15.01 21.65
N SER A 37 -41.05 -15.49 22.75
CA SER A 37 -41.70 -16.54 23.58
C SER A 37 -41.46 -16.37 25.09
N PRO A 38 -41.96 -15.27 25.69
CA PRO A 38 -43.17 -15.41 26.52
C PRO A 38 -44.20 -14.28 26.37
N TRP A 39 -43.89 -13.20 25.65
CA TRP A 39 -44.76 -12.01 25.57
C TRP A 39 -45.77 -12.03 24.42
N GLY A 40 -45.58 -12.89 23.42
CA GLY A 40 -46.55 -13.08 22.33
C GLY A 40 -47.90 -13.61 22.82
N GLY A 41 -47.90 -14.48 23.84
CA GLY A 41 -49.13 -14.99 24.47
C GLY A 41 -49.87 -13.92 25.29
N ILE A 42 -49.14 -13.06 26.00
CA ILE A 42 -49.71 -11.97 26.81
C ILE A 42 -50.26 -10.87 25.90
N TYR A 43 -49.54 -10.50 24.83
CA TYR A 43 -50.00 -9.51 23.86
C TYR A 43 -51.23 -10.00 23.09
N ARG A 44 -51.26 -11.28 22.68
CA ARG A 44 -52.42 -11.90 22.02
C ARG A 44 -53.63 -12.02 22.96
N SER A 45 -53.43 -12.40 24.21
CA SER A 45 -54.50 -12.51 25.22
C SER A 45 -55.07 -11.14 25.63
N ILE A 46 -54.24 -10.09 25.68
CA ILE A 46 -54.69 -8.71 25.92
C ILE A 46 -55.49 -8.19 24.72
N VAL A 47 -55.04 -8.44 23.49
CA VAL A 47 -55.74 -8.02 22.27
C VAL A 47 -57.04 -8.80 22.08
N GLU A 48 -57.06 -10.11 22.31
CA GLU A 48 -58.28 -10.93 22.24
C GLU A 48 -59.29 -10.54 23.34
N SER A 49 -58.84 -10.28 24.56
CA SER A 49 -59.72 -9.77 25.64
C SER A 49 -60.29 -8.38 25.32
N PHE A 50 -59.53 -7.51 24.65
CA PHE A 50 -59.99 -6.18 24.23
C PHE A 50 -60.98 -6.24 23.04
N VAL A 51 -60.77 -7.17 22.11
CA VAL A 51 -61.69 -7.43 20.99
C VAL A 51 -63.00 -8.02 21.51
N SER A 52 -62.96 -8.93 22.48
CA SER A 52 -64.16 -9.45 23.16
C SER A 52 -64.92 -8.37 23.94
N MET A 53 -64.21 -7.40 24.53
CA MET A 53 -64.83 -6.27 25.25
C MET A 53 -65.47 -5.24 24.31
N ASN A 54 -64.87 -4.99 23.13
CA ASN A 54 -65.45 -4.13 22.09
C ASN A 54 -66.68 -4.77 21.39
N LEU A 55 -66.70 -6.10 21.25
CA LEU A 55 -67.86 -6.84 20.74
C LEU A 55 -69.06 -6.82 21.70
N LEU A 56 -68.83 -6.64 23.00
CA LEU A 56 -69.90 -6.44 24.00
C LEU A 56 -70.41 -4.99 24.02
N LEU A 57 -69.57 -4.01 23.66
CA LEU A 57 -69.93 -2.59 23.60
C LEU A 57 -70.55 -2.15 22.27
N SER A 58 -70.48 -2.97 21.21
CA SER A 58 -71.17 -2.71 19.93
C SER A 58 -72.57 -3.32 19.85
N LYS A 59 -73.09 -3.94 20.91
CA LYS A 59 -74.46 -4.44 21.01
C LYS A 59 -75.39 -3.42 21.69
N SER A 60 -75.47 -2.22 21.12
CA SER A 60 -76.62 -1.33 21.29
C SER A 60 -76.72 -0.42 20.06
N ASP A 61 -77.16 -1.01 18.95
CA ASP A 61 -78.20 -0.45 18.07
C ASP A 61 -78.48 -1.47 16.95
N THR A 62 -79.72 -1.44 16.51
CA THR A 62 -80.54 -2.59 16.09
C THR A 62 -80.48 -2.88 14.57
N ILE A 63 -80.86 -4.13 14.22
CA ILE A 63 -81.35 -4.66 12.92
C ILE A 63 -80.26 -5.21 11.99
N ASP A 64 -79.97 -6.51 12.03
CA ASP A 64 -80.72 -7.68 11.48
C ASP A 64 -80.58 -7.87 9.96
N SER A 65 -79.82 -8.92 9.61
CA SER A 65 -80.29 -10.09 8.85
C SER A 65 -79.34 -10.56 7.73
N LEU A 66 -79.11 -11.88 7.74
CA LEU A 66 -78.54 -12.75 6.69
C LEU A 66 -77.01 -12.73 6.56
N THR A 67 -76.23 -13.34 7.47
CA THR A 67 -75.97 -14.80 7.61
C THR A 67 -75.93 -15.59 6.31
N GLY A 68 -74.77 -16.17 6.00
CA GLY A 68 -74.63 -17.20 4.97
C GLY A 68 -73.19 -17.66 4.78
N HIS A 69 -72.70 -18.50 5.69
CA HIS A 69 -71.53 -19.35 5.47
C HIS A 69 -71.65 -20.16 4.16
N ILE A 70 -70.52 -20.43 3.50
CA ILE A 70 -69.98 -21.79 3.31
C ILE A 70 -68.65 -21.66 2.54
N GLY A 71 -67.59 -22.20 3.13
CA GLY A 71 -66.33 -22.45 2.43
C GLY A 71 -66.44 -23.69 1.55
N GLY A 72 -65.81 -23.63 0.39
CA GLY A 72 -65.69 -24.76 -0.53
C GLY A 72 -65.18 -24.30 -1.88
N GLN A 73 -63.89 -24.43 -2.13
CA GLN A 73 -63.35 -24.54 -3.50
C GLN A 73 -63.82 -25.88 -4.13
N PRO A 74 -63.63 -26.12 -5.44
CA PRO A 74 -63.39 -25.22 -6.59
C PRO A 74 -64.40 -25.47 -7.74
N LEU A 75 -64.55 -24.55 -8.71
CA LEU A 75 -64.79 -24.90 -10.14
C LEU A 75 -64.86 -23.65 -11.04
N GLU A 76 -64.31 -23.82 -12.23
CA GLU A 76 -64.13 -22.87 -13.33
C GLU A 76 -65.42 -22.54 -14.11
N CYS A 77 -65.30 -21.50 -14.96
CA CYS A 77 -66.14 -21.15 -16.13
C CYS A 77 -67.51 -20.52 -15.82
N THR A 78 -68.01 -19.45 -16.46
CA THR A 78 -67.68 -18.78 -17.74
C THR A 78 -68.41 -17.42 -17.78
N LEU A 79 -67.86 -16.46 -18.51
CA LEU A 79 -68.41 -15.11 -18.77
C LEU A 79 -69.66 -15.11 -19.67
N LYS A 80 -70.60 -14.17 -19.43
CA LYS A 80 -71.18 -13.32 -20.49
C LYS A 80 -71.79 -11.99 -19.95
N PRO A 81 -71.69 -10.86 -20.71
CA PRO A 81 -72.00 -9.51 -20.24
C PRO A 81 -73.26 -8.91 -20.91
N LEU A 82 -73.74 -7.76 -20.41
CA LEU A 82 -74.54 -6.80 -21.19
C LEU A 82 -74.40 -5.37 -20.64
N ALA A 83 -74.27 -4.43 -21.57
CA ALA A 83 -73.82 -3.04 -21.44
C ALA A 83 -74.96 -2.01 -21.35
N GLY A 84 -74.62 -0.75 -21.03
CA GLY A 84 -75.50 0.40 -21.34
C GLY A 84 -75.18 1.74 -20.65
N SER A 85 -74.25 2.52 -21.24
CA SER A 85 -74.29 4.01 -21.45
C SER A 85 -74.32 5.01 -20.26
N PRO A 86 -74.02 6.32 -20.47
CA PRO A 86 -72.91 6.96 -21.20
C PRO A 86 -72.18 8.06 -20.37
N VAL A 87 -70.99 8.46 -20.83
CA VAL A 87 -70.10 9.48 -20.21
C VAL A 87 -70.39 10.90 -20.75
N PRO A 88 -70.30 11.97 -19.93
CA PRO A 88 -70.27 13.36 -20.42
C PRO A 88 -68.89 14.07 -20.35
N ALA A 89 -68.43 14.52 -21.54
CA ALA A 89 -68.17 15.93 -21.91
C ALA A 89 -67.02 16.81 -21.32
N TRP A 90 -65.80 16.31 -21.10
CA TRP A 90 -64.59 17.17 -21.13
C TRP A 90 -63.49 16.68 -22.09
N LEU A 91 -63.83 15.75 -22.97
CA LEU A 91 -62.99 15.26 -24.06
C LEU A 91 -63.32 16.02 -25.36
N ARG A 92 -62.87 17.27 -25.46
CA ARG A 92 -62.64 17.96 -26.73
C ARG A 92 -61.46 18.92 -26.56
N VAL A 93 -60.32 18.52 -27.08
CA VAL A 93 -59.35 19.32 -27.85
C VAL A 93 -58.14 18.42 -28.14
N LEU A 94 -57.84 18.29 -29.44
CA LEU A 94 -56.67 17.68 -30.10
C LEU A 94 -56.61 16.15 -30.17
N GLY A 95 -57.18 15.62 -31.26
CA GLY A 95 -56.52 14.56 -32.04
C GLY A 95 -55.42 15.17 -32.90
N ASP A 96 -54.40 14.40 -33.27
CA ASP A 96 -54.47 13.61 -34.50
C ASP A 96 -53.21 12.76 -34.72
N GLN A 97 -53.41 11.63 -35.39
CA GLN A 97 -52.49 10.84 -36.24
C GLN A 97 -52.13 9.42 -35.75
N HIS A 98 -52.88 8.47 -36.35
CA HIS A 98 -52.56 7.11 -36.81
C HIS A 98 -51.88 6.15 -35.80
N GLY A 99 -52.38 4.94 -35.51
CA GLY A 99 -53.40 4.10 -36.14
C GLY A 99 -52.95 2.64 -36.02
N SER A 100 -53.60 1.85 -35.15
CA SER A 100 -53.73 0.37 -35.23
C SER A 100 -54.45 -0.19 -33.99
N ALA A 101 -55.69 0.22 -33.76
CA ALA A 101 -56.54 -0.34 -32.69
C ALA A 101 -57.10 -1.76 -33.00
N LEU A 102 -56.71 -2.35 -34.13
CA LEU A 102 -57.21 -3.66 -34.59
C LEU A 102 -56.20 -4.81 -34.44
N ASP A 103 -54.91 -4.53 -34.28
CA ASP A 103 -53.91 -5.56 -33.97
C ASP A 103 -53.77 -5.82 -32.46
N LEU A 104 -54.17 -4.85 -31.62
CA LEU A 104 -54.17 -5.00 -30.16
C LEU A 104 -55.27 -5.96 -29.67
N LEU A 105 -56.36 -6.13 -30.45
CA LEU A 105 -57.51 -6.95 -30.05
C LEU A 105 -57.29 -8.45 -30.28
N ARG A 106 -56.20 -8.86 -30.94
CA ARG A 106 -55.91 -10.29 -31.18
C ARG A 106 -54.96 -10.91 -30.15
N ASP A 107 -54.17 -10.12 -29.42
CA ASP A 107 -53.20 -10.65 -28.44
C ASP A 107 -53.69 -10.60 -26.98
N ILE A 108 -54.78 -9.86 -26.73
CA ILE A 108 -55.43 -9.75 -25.41
C ILE A 108 -56.24 -11.03 -25.04
N GLY A 109 -56.45 -11.94 -25.99
CA GLY A 109 -57.12 -13.22 -25.74
C GLY A 109 -56.26 -14.26 -25.00
N ASN A 110 -54.94 -14.06 -24.87
CA ASN A 110 -54.02 -15.11 -24.39
C ASN A 110 -53.13 -14.72 -23.20
N ARG A 111 -53.29 -13.55 -22.56
CA ARG A 111 -52.53 -13.21 -21.34
C ARG A 111 -53.42 -12.62 -20.26
N GLY A 112 -53.47 -13.32 -19.13
CA GLY A 112 -54.29 -12.99 -17.98
C GLY A 112 -53.97 -11.64 -17.32
N VAL A 113 -55.06 -11.01 -16.90
CA VAL A 113 -55.28 -10.05 -15.80
C VAL A 113 -54.04 -9.40 -15.16
N GLU A 114 -53.57 -8.28 -15.73
CA GLU A 114 -52.76 -7.29 -14.98
C GLU A 114 -52.89 -5.79 -15.37
N PRO A 115 -53.53 -5.33 -16.47
CA PRO A 115 -53.49 -3.90 -16.84
C PRO A 115 -54.68 -3.07 -16.35
N CYS A 116 -55.08 -3.18 -15.08
CA CYS A 116 -55.97 -2.18 -14.43
C CYS A 116 -55.24 -1.29 -13.41
N PHE A 117 -53.97 -1.56 -13.10
CA PHE A 117 -53.19 -0.77 -12.13
C PHE A 117 -52.46 0.44 -12.76
N ASP A 118 -52.22 0.43 -14.07
CA ASP A 118 -51.42 1.50 -14.71
C ASP A 118 -52.21 2.76 -15.08
N ALA A 119 -53.54 2.68 -15.22
CA ALA A 119 -54.38 3.85 -15.46
C ALA A 119 -54.51 4.76 -14.21
N TRP A 120 -54.38 4.21 -13.00
CA TRP A 120 -54.43 4.99 -11.75
C TRP A 120 -53.08 5.66 -11.42
N ARG A 121 -51.96 5.04 -11.84
CA ARG A 121 -50.60 5.58 -11.65
C ARG A 121 -50.38 6.87 -12.44
N HIS A 122 -50.89 6.97 -13.66
CA HIS A 122 -50.57 8.08 -14.55
C HIS A 122 -51.23 9.43 -14.18
N LEU A 123 -52.37 9.44 -13.48
CA LEU A 123 -53.04 10.67 -13.01
C LEU A 123 -52.43 11.27 -11.74
N SER A 124 -51.66 10.49 -10.97
CA SER A 124 -51.04 10.95 -9.72
C SER A 124 -49.73 11.75 -9.92
N GLN A 125 -49.11 11.71 -11.10
CA GLN A 125 -47.76 12.26 -11.31
C GLN A 125 -47.68 13.71 -11.83
N LYS A 126 -48.78 14.38 -12.25
CA LYS A 126 -48.71 15.75 -12.80
C LYS A 126 -49.03 16.90 -11.85
N ARG A 127 -49.45 16.66 -10.59
CA ARG A 127 -49.86 17.75 -9.66
C ARG A 127 -49.11 17.89 -8.34
N VAL A 128 -48.05 17.11 -8.10
CA VAL A 128 -47.27 17.17 -6.84
C VAL A 128 -45.78 17.47 -7.07
N ARG A 129 -45.42 18.11 -8.19
CA ARG A 129 -44.08 18.71 -8.38
C ARG A 129 -44.08 20.17 -7.90
N ARG A 130 -44.14 20.37 -6.58
CA ARG A 130 -43.55 21.52 -5.85
C ARG A 130 -43.91 21.39 -4.38
N ARG A 131 -42.87 21.23 -3.55
CA ARG A 131 -42.86 20.88 -2.11
C ARG A 131 -43.15 19.41 -1.85
N TRP A 132 -42.16 18.74 -1.26
CA TRP A 132 -42.20 17.63 -0.29
C TRP A 132 -40.88 16.85 -0.45
N ILE A 133 -39.88 17.28 0.33
CA ILE A 133 -38.67 16.51 0.64
C ILE A 133 -38.94 15.97 2.05
N GLU A 134 -39.13 14.66 2.20
CA GLU A 134 -38.84 13.83 3.40
C GLU A 134 -39.33 12.38 3.20
N PRO A 135 -38.64 11.33 3.71
CA PRO A 135 -38.98 9.94 3.42
C PRO A 135 -40.00 9.35 4.41
N HIS A 136 -41.18 9.00 3.89
CA HIS A 136 -42.25 8.31 4.61
C HIS A 136 -42.01 6.79 4.72
N ARG A 137 -41.52 6.33 5.88
CA ARG A 137 -41.88 5.01 6.48
C ARG A 137 -42.14 5.06 7.99
N ALA A 138 -42.10 6.25 8.61
CA ALA A 138 -42.43 6.45 10.03
C ALA A 138 -43.85 7.02 10.27
N PHE A 139 -44.59 7.35 9.20
CA PHE A 139 -45.88 8.06 9.31
C PHE A 139 -47.06 7.16 9.72
N ASP A 140 -47.01 5.86 9.45
CA ASP A 140 -48.07 4.93 9.84
C ASP A 140 -48.05 4.63 11.35
N GLY A 141 -46.85 4.55 11.96
CA GLY A 141 -46.70 4.44 13.40
C GLY A 141 -47.18 5.69 14.14
N PHE A 142 -46.88 6.88 13.62
CA PHE A 142 -47.28 8.15 14.22
C PHE A 142 -48.80 8.40 14.13
N ARG A 143 -49.44 8.00 13.02
CA ARG A 143 -50.90 8.01 12.89
C ARG A 143 -51.56 7.01 13.83
N CYS A 144 -51.04 5.79 13.96
CA CYS A 144 -51.53 4.81 14.92
C CYS A 144 -51.38 5.27 16.38
N LEU A 145 -50.25 5.92 16.75
CA LEU A 145 -50.02 6.49 18.08
C LEU A 145 -50.93 7.68 18.39
N LEU A 146 -51.18 8.56 17.41
CA LEU A 146 -52.10 9.68 17.57
C LEU A 146 -53.56 9.21 17.65
N LEU A 147 -53.96 8.22 16.86
CA LEU A 147 -55.26 7.54 16.97
C LEU A 147 -55.42 6.84 18.32
N TRP A 148 -54.39 6.14 18.81
CA TRP A 148 -54.38 5.53 20.14
C TRP A 148 -54.49 6.55 21.26
N SER A 149 -53.72 7.65 21.21
CA SER A 149 -53.78 8.71 22.22
C SER A 149 -55.13 9.44 22.22
N GLY A 150 -55.74 9.64 21.05
CA GLY A 150 -57.04 10.29 20.90
C GLY A 150 -58.21 9.42 21.37
N ILE A 151 -58.15 8.11 21.13
CA ILE A 151 -59.16 7.15 21.61
C ILE A 151 -59.03 6.97 23.13
N PHE A 152 -57.80 6.82 23.66
CA PHE A 152 -57.56 6.62 25.09
C PHE A 152 -57.91 7.87 25.93
N MET A 153 -57.60 9.07 25.45
CA MET A 153 -58.03 10.31 26.11
C MET A 153 -59.55 10.51 26.06
N LYS A 154 -60.22 10.16 24.96
CA LYS A 154 -61.70 10.23 24.88
C LYS A 154 -62.37 9.29 25.88
N VAL A 155 -61.87 8.05 26.02
CA VAL A 155 -62.41 7.08 26.99
C VAL A 155 -62.21 7.54 28.44
N CYS A 156 -61.04 8.10 28.77
CA CYS A 156 -60.77 8.63 30.12
C CYS A 156 -61.58 9.90 30.43
N PHE A 157 -61.80 10.78 29.45
CA PHE A 157 -62.56 12.01 29.63
C PHE A 157 -64.07 11.75 29.77
N HIS A 158 -64.60 10.76 29.05
CA HIS A 158 -66.02 10.35 29.16
C HIS A 158 -66.32 9.68 30.51
N CYS A 159 -65.42 8.83 31.03
CA CYS A 159 -65.57 8.24 32.37
C CYS A 159 -65.55 9.28 33.50
N ARG A 160 -64.82 10.40 33.34
CA ARG A 160 -64.76 11.47 34.35
C ARG A 160 -65.97 12.41 34.32
N LEU A 161 -66.61 12.57 33.17
CA LEU A 161 -67.86 13.32 33.03
C LEU A 161 -69.06 12.54 33.59
N ALA A 162 -69.12 11.22 33.37
CA ALA A 162 -70.16 10.36 33.93
C ALA A 162 -70.15 10.30 35.48
N ASN A 163 -68.97 10.51 36.10
CA ASN A 163 -68.83 10.50 37.56
C ASN A 163 -69.02 11.90 38.21
N ARG A 164 -69.21 12.95 37.41
CA ARG A 164 -69.49 14.33 37.90
C ARG A 164 -70.98 14.70 37.85
N SER A 165 -71.81 13.92 37.17
CA SER A 165 -73.25 14.21 37.00
C SER A 165 -74.14 13.84 38.19
N ASP A 166 -73.62 13.15 39.22
CA ASP A 166 -74.43 12.66 40.36
C ASP A 166 -74.38 13.53 41.64
N CYS A 167 -73.92 14.78 41.53
CA CYS A 167 -73.93 15.71 42.66
C CYS A 167 -74.17 17.16 42.20
N ARG A 168 -75.46 17.55 42.04
CA ARG A 168 -76.00 18.89 42.38
C ARG A 168 -77.52 18.99 42.17
N SER A 169 -78.17 19.47 43.24
CA SER A 169 -79.44 20.21 43.33
C SER A 169 -80.77 19.55 42.90
N THR A 170 -81.47 19.09 43.92
CA THR A 170 -82.92 19.26 44.14
C THR A 170 -83.36 20.73 44.03
N SER A 171 -84.35 21.04 43.19
CA SER A 171 -85.43 22.02 43.46
C SER A 171 -86.46 22.08 42.31
N GLU A 172 -87.70 21.76 42.68
CA GLU A 172 -88.98 22.28 42.14
C GLU A 172 -89.55 21.87 40.76
N ALA A 173 -90.71 21.21 40.88
CA ALA A 173 -91.99 21.41 40.18
C ALA A 173 -92.18 20.98 38.71
N GLY A 174 -93.10 20.02 38.50
CA GLY A 174 -93.76 19.80 37.20
C GLY A 174 -94.34 18.39 37.00
N LEU A 175 -95.65 18.24 37.19
CA LEU A 175 -96.49 17.06 37.03
C LEU A 175 -96.19 16.12 35.84
N SER A 176 -96.21 14.80 36.04
CA SER A 176 -97.37 13.95 35.70
C SER A 176 -97.17 12.47 36.09
N ARG A 177 -98.29 11.80 36.38
CA ARG A 177 -98.45 10.46 36.95
C ARG A 177 -98.09 9.33 35.97
N SER A 178 -97.49 8.25 36.49
CA SER A 178 -97.98 6.86 36.27
C SER A 178 -97.18 5.84 37.11
N LYS A 179 -97.88 5.20 38.07
CA LYS A 179 -97.79 3.81 38.60
C LYS A 179 -96.54 3.00 38.20
N GLY A 180 -95.72 2.40 39.06
CA GLY A 180 -95.93 1.80 40.39
C GLY A 180 -95.43 0.35 40.35
N LYS A 181 -94.43 -0.02 41.18
CA LYS A 181 -94.33 -1.30 41.95
C LYS A 181 -92.90 -1.58 42.45
N GLU A 182 -92.87 -1.88 43.75
CA GLU A 182 -92.07 -2.92 44.41
C GLU A 182 -90.59 -2.69 44.78
N HIS A 183 -90.47 -1.99 45.92
CA HIS A 183 -89.61 -2.37 47.05
C HIS A 183 -89.54 -3.89 47.30
N LYS A 184 -88.36 -4.51 47.09
CA LYS A 184 -87.76 -5.58 47.95
C LYS A 184 -86.49 -6.14 47.30
N ARG A 185 -85.33 -5.61 47.69
CA ARG A 185 -84.02 -6.31 47.77
C ARG A 185 -82.95 -5.34 48.26
N ARG A 186 -82.72 -5.28 49.57
CA ARG A 186 -81.62 -4.50 50.17
C ARG A 186 -81.07 -5.21 51.41
N VAL A 187 -80.53 -6.42 51.25
CA VAL A 187 -79.59 -7.04 52.20
C VAL A 187 -78.69 -8.03 51.45
N GLU A 188 -77.90 -7.56 50.47
CA GLU A 188 -76.83 -8.40 49.85
C GLU A 188 -75.78 -7.57 49.09
N TYR A 189 -75.55 -6.32 49.49
CA TYR A 189 -74.73 -5.35 48.74
C TYR A 189 -73.53 -4.79 49.51
N SER A 190 -73.05 -5.46 50.58
CA SER A 190 -71.83 -5.01 51.28
C SER A 190 -70.55 -5.76 50.89
N HIS A 191 -70.64 -6.91 50.21
CA HIS A 191 -69.44 -7.68 49.79
C HIS A 191 -69.00 -7.41 48.33
N ASN A 192 -69.89 -6.93 47.45
CA ASN A 192 -69.53 -6.64 46.04
C ASN A 192 -68.95 -5.23 45.80
N PHE A 193 -68.99 -4.32 46.77
CA PHE A 193 -68.48 -2.94 46.59
C PHE A 193 -66.94 -2.86 46.61
N ASN A 194 -66.27 -3.83 47.24
CA ASN A 194 -64.80 -3.87 47.33
C ASN A 194 -64.11 -4.40 46.06
N LEU A 195 -64.79 -5.24 45.26
CA LEU A 195 -64.22 -5.79 44.01
C LEU A 195 -64.28 -4.81 42.84
N VAL A 196 -65.34 -3.99 42.76
CA VAL A 196 -65.53 -2.99 41.68
C VAL A 196 -64.65 -1.75 41.88
N THR A 197 -64.33 -1.38 43.12
CA THR A 197 -63.44 -0.24 43.43
C THR A 197 -61.96 -0.58 43.26
N MET A 198 -61.56 -1.84 43.50
CA MET A 198 -60.20 -2.29 43.18
C MET A 198 -59.92 -2.27 41.66
N SER A 199 -60.88 -2.66 40.79
CA SER A 199 -60.65 -2.70 39.35
C SER A 199 -60.40 -1.31 38.73
N ALA A 200 -61.14 -0.28 39.17
CA ALA A 200 -60.97 1.09 38.70
C ALA A 200 -59.62 1.70 39.14
N THR A 201 -59.16 1.37 40.36
CA THR A 201 -57.88 1.86 40.90
C THR A 201 -56.70 1.27 40.10
N TRP A 202 -56.74 -0.03 39.79
CA TRP A 202 -55.73 -0.70 38.98
C TRP A 202 -55.71 -0.20 37.52
N GLN A 203 -56.87 0.12 36.93
CA GLN A 203 -56.94 0.70 35.59
C GLN A 203 -56.23 2.06 35.49
N ILE A 204 -56.43 2.95 36.46
CA ILE A 204 -55.80 4.28 36.44
C ILE A 204 -54.29 4.17 36.73
N LEU A 205 -53.88 3.25 37.60
CA LEU A 205 -52.48 2.94 37.88
C LEU A 205 -51.73 2.45 36.62
N ILE A 206 -52.34 1.55 35.86
CA ILE A 206 -51.83 1.11 34.55
C ILE A 206 -51.75 2.29 33.57
N GLY A 207 -52.73 3.19 33.58
CA GLY A 207 -52.71 4.42 32.79
C GLY A 207 -51.53 5.34 33.11
N ASN A 208 -51.17 5.47 34.39
CA ASN A 208 -50.01 6.27 34.82
C ASN A 208 -48.68 5.61 34.38
N LEU A 209 -48.56 4.28 34.47
CA LEU A 209 -47.40 3.55 33.95
C LEU A 209 -47.28 3.67 32.42
N GLY A 210 -48.41 3.59 31.71
CA GLY A 210 -48.46 3.83 30.26
C GLY A 210 -48.03 5.24 29.86
N THR A 211 -48.34 6.23 30.69
CA THR A 211 -47.89 7.62 30.51
C THR A 211 -46.37 7.73 30.63
N VAL A 212 -45.78 7.12 31.66
CA VAL A 212 -44.31 7.09 31.83
C VAL A 212 -43.65 6.43 30.61
N ALA A 213 -44.17 5.28 30.18
CA ALA A 213 -43.67 4.59 28.99
C ALA A 213 -43.76 5.46 27.71
N LEU A 214 -44.88 6.18 27.54
CA LEU A 214 -45.07 7.10 26.42
C LEU A 214 -44.06 8.24 26.43
N VAL A 215 -43.83 8.89 27.58
CA VAL A 215 -42.86 9.98 27.73
C VAL A 215 -41.46 9.52 27.35
N ILE A 216 -41.05 8.33 27.79
CA ILE A 216 -39.75 7.74 27.47
C ILE A 216 -39.66 7.39 25.98
N SER A 217 -40.72 6.85 25.40
CA SER A 217 -40.79 6.54 23.96
C SER A 217 -40.69 7.80 23.09
N ILE A 218 -41.35 8.89 23.49
CA ILE A 218 -41.26 10.20 22.84
C ILE A 218 -39.81 10.70 22.89
N TRP A 219 -39.17 10.62 24.06
CA TRP A 219 -37.76 10.99 24.17
C TRP A 219 -36.86 10.16 23.26
N ALA A 220 -37.04 8.83 23.25
CA ALA A 220 -36.25 7.93 22.41
C ALA A 220 -36.34 8.28 20.92
N HIS A 221 -37.52 8.67 20.42
CA HIS A 221 -37.67 9.11 19.04
C HIS A 221 -37.10 10.49 18.77
N LEU A 222 -37.30 11.44 19.71
CA LEU A 222 -36.84 12.81 19.55
C LEU A 222 -35.31 12.92 19.64
N TYR A 223 -34.66 12.06 20.43
CA TYR A 223 -33.21 12.05 20.66
C TYR A 223 -32.41 11.99 19.37
N HIS A 224 -32.83 11.19 18.37
CA HIS A 224 -32.10 11.09 17.10
C HIS A 224 -32.10 12.41 16.32
N ARG A 225 -33.19 13.19 16.37
CA ARG A 225 -33.25 14.51 15.72
C ARG A 225 -32.47 15.56 16.50
N LEU A 226 -32.42 15.42 17.83
CA LEU A 226 -31.70 16.34 18.71
C LEU A 226 -30.19 16.08 18.77
N ARG A 227 -29.69 15.04 18.09
CA ARG A 227 -28.28 14.66 18.11
C ARG A 227 -27.33 15.74 17.56
N GLU A 228 -27.83 16.63 16.73
CA GLU A 228 -27.05 17.75 16.15
C GLU A 228 -26.83 18.89 17.16
N TYR A 229 -27.56 18.90 18.28
CA TYR A 229 -27.42 19.91 19.33
C TYR A 229 -26.31 19.53 20.33
N SER A 230 -25.84 20.53 21.08
CA SER A 230 -24.84 20.31 22.13
C SER A 230 -25.35 19.35 23.22
N ASP A 231 -24.42 18.66 23.88
CA ASP A 231 -24.74 17.71 24.97
C ASP A 231 -25.53 18.40 26.11
N LEU A 232 -25.21 19.66 26.41
CA LEU A 232 -25.95 20.45 27.40
C LEU A 232 -27.42 20.69 26.99
N GLN A 233 -27.65 21.08 25.72
CA GLN A 233 -29.01 21.30 25.20
C GLN A 233 -29.81 20.00 25.21
N THR A 234 -29.22 18.89 24.79
CA THR A 234 -29.87 17.57 24.81
C THR A 234 -30.26 17.17 26.23
N ARG A 235 -29.38 17.36 27.23
CA ARG A 235 -29.68 17.08 28.64
C ARG A 235 -30.78 17.96 29.21
N LEU A 236 -30.83 19.24 28.84
CA LEU A 236 -31.91 20.15 29.25
C LEU A 236 -33.25 19.75 28.62
N MET A 237 -33.26 19.38 27.34
CA MET A 237 -34.47 18.90 26.67
C MET A 237 -34.97 17.58 27.26
N PHE A 238 -34.07 16.67 27.63
CA PHE A 238 -34.42 15.45 28.36
C PHE A 238 -35.15 15.80 29.67
N GLY A 239 -34.59 16.74 30.44
CA GLY A 239 -35.18 17.20 31.68
C GLY A 239 -36.53 17.88 31.50
N LEU A 240 -36.72 18.63 30.41
CA LEU A 240 -37.99 19.26 30.08
C LEU A 240 -39.07 18.22 29.75
N VAL A 241 -38.73 17.21 28.93
CA VAL A 241 -39.65 16.11 28.59
C VAL A 241 -40.04 15.31 29.84
N MET A 242 -39.07 14.99 30.72
CA MET A 242 -39.34 14.32 31.99
C MET A 242 -40.17 15.18 32.95
N GLY A 243 -39.94 16.51 32.97
CA GLY A 243 -40.71 17.46 33.76
C GLY A 243 -42.18 17.56 33.31
N ILE A 244 -42.42 17.63 32.00
CA ILE A 244 -43.77 17.56 31.43
C ILE A 244 -44.42 16.22 31.78
N GLY A 245 -43.68 15.11 31.65
CA GLY A 245 -44.15 13.79 32.07
C GLY A 245 -44.56 13.74 33.54
N ALA A 246 -43.82 14.41 34.43
CA ALA A 246 -44.12 14.49 35.85
C ALA A 246 -45.43 15.27 36.10
N ILE A 247 -45.67 16.36 35.37
CA ILE A 247 -46.96 17.09 35.42
C ILE A 247 -48.11 16.17 34.99
N VAL A 248 -47.97 15.48 33.85
CA VAL A 248 -49.00 14.57 33.35
C VAL A 248 -49.26 13.44 34.35
N SER A 249 -48.21 12.89 34.95
CA SER A 249 -48.33 11.86 36.00
C SER A 249 -49.11 12.36 37.22
N MET A 250 -48.90 13.61 37.64
CA MET A 250 -49.66 14.24 38.73
C MET A 250 -51.12 14.54 38.36
N ILE A 251 -51.41 14.91 37.10
CA ILE A 251 -52.78 15.11 36.59
C ILE A 251 -53.56 13.79 36.60
N LEU A 252 -52.89 12.69 36.26
CA LEU A 252 -53.42 11.33 36.24
C LEU A 252 -53.28 10.61 37.60
N SER A 253 -53.13 11.37 38.69
CA SER A 253 -52.98 10.81 40.03
C SER A 253 -54.26 10.10 40.49
N VAL A 254 -54.07 9.03 41.27
CA VAL A 254 -55.15 8.16 41.75
C VAL A 254 -55.49 8.52 43.19
N PRO A 255 -56.73 8.92 43.51
CA PRO A 255 -57.15 9.13 44.90
C PRO A 255 -57.25 7.79 45.62
N VAL A 256 -56.47 7.60 46.68
CA VAL A 256 -56.46 6.35 47.48
C VAL A 256 -57.23 6.53 48.80
N ARG A 257 -57.20 7.73 49.36
CA ARG A 257 -57.98 8.18 50.52
C ARG A 257 -58.35 9.66 50.36
N PRO A 258 -59.33 10.20 51.10
CA PRO A 258 -59.61 11.63 51.08
C PRO A 258 -58.34 12.44 51.37
N GLY A 259 -57.89 13.23 50.38
CA GLY A 259 -56.67 14.04 50.46
C GLY A 259 -55.35 13.33 50.11
N ALA A 260 -55.34 12.02 49.82
CA ALA A 260 -54.14 11.27 49.45
C ALA A 260 -54.21 10.76 47.99
N PHE A 261 -53.25 11.20 47.17
CA PHE A 261 -53.15 10.87 45.76
C PHE A 261 -51.84 10.15 45.46
N LEU A 262 -51.90 9.13 44.60
CA LEU A 262 -50.75 8.34 44.16
C LEU A 262 -50.43 8.64 42.69
N ASP A 263 -49.16 8.94 42.43
CA ASP A 263 -48.63 9.18 41.08
C ASP A 263 -47.21 8.59 40.93
N LEU A 264 -46.66 8.70 39.71
CA LEU A 264 -45.34 8.17 39.34
C LEU A 264 -44.33 9.28 39.04
N ARG A 265 -44.52 10.50 39.56
CA ARG A 265 -43.57 11.60 39.30
C ARG A 265 -42.16 11.30 39.82
N PHE A 266 -42.04 10.55 40.92
CA PHE A 266 -40.76 10.25 41.53
C PHE A 266 -39.90 9.36 40.63
N SER A 267 -40.51 8.47 39.84
CA SER A 267 -39.75 7.67 38.88
C SER A 267 -39.12 8.53 37.79
N LEU A 268 -39.87 9.50 37.22
CA LEU A 268 -39.39 10.41 36.19
C LEU A 268 -38.27 11.34 36.71
N ILE A 269 -38.37 11.83 37.94
CA ILE A 269 -37.31 12.63 38.59
C ILE A 269 -36.04 11.79 38.79
N ALA A 270 -36.17 10.57 39.30
CA ALA A 270 -35.03 9.67 39.52
C ALA A 270 -34.31 9.31 38.21
N ILE A 271 -35.06 9.03 37.15
CA ILE A 271 -34.54 8.70 35.81
C ILE A 271 -33.86 9.91 35.17
N SER A 272 -34.48 11.08 35.27
CA SER A 272 -33.91 12.33 34.77
C SER A 272 -32.53 12.59 35.39
N ALA A 273 -32.38 12.31 36.69
CA ALA A 273 -31.11 12.46 37.39
C ALA A 273 -30.05 11.46 36.92
N ILE A 274 -30.32 10.16 36.95
CA ILE A 274 -29.30 9.14 36.63
C ILE A 274 -28.89 9.13 35.14
N PHE A 275 -29.83 9.40 34.22
CA PHE A 275 -29.54 9.40 32.77
C PHE A 275 -29.17 10.78 32.21
N GLY A 276 -29.70 11.87 32.78
CA GLY A 276 -29.54 13.23 32.28
C GLY A 276 -28.60 14.13 33.10
N GLY A 277 -28.26 13.71 34.33
CA GLY A 277 -27.36 14.44 35.22
C GLY A 277 -27.96 15.73 35.80
N PRO A 278 -27.10 16.63 36.34
CA PRO A 278 -27.53 17.81 37.09
C PRO A 278 -28.45 18.75 36.30
N ALA A 279 -28.11 19.06 35.04
CA ALA A 279 -28.91 19.95 34.20
C ALA A 279 -30.34 19.41 33.96
N SER A 280 -30.46 18.10 33.72
CA SER A 280 -31.76 17.47 33.48
C SER A 280 -32.63 17.43 34.74
N VAL A 281 -32.06 17.02 35.88
CA VAL A 281 -32.83 16.92 37.14
C VAL A 281 -33.24 18.28 37.67
N LEU A 282 -32.42 19.32 37.49
CA LEU A 282 -32.80 20.69 37.85
C LEU A 282 -34.00 21.16 37.02
N ALA A 283 -33.98 20.95 35.70
CA ALA A 283 -35.12 21.27 34.84
C ALA A 283 -36.38 20.47 35.22
N THR A 284 -36.24 19.16 35.43
CA THR A 284 -37.36 18.27 35.81
C THR A 284 -37.94 18.64 37.16
N GLY A 285 -37.07 18.86 38.15
CA GLY A 285 -37.42 19.23 39.51
C GLY A 285 -38.08 20.60 39.57
N ALA A 286 -37.56 21.61 38.89
CA ALA A 286 -38.17 22.94 38.82
C ALA A 286 -39.60 22.88 38.27
N ILE A 287 -39.82 22.17 37.16
CA ILE A 287 -41.14 22.00 36.54
C ILE A 287 -42.10 21.24 37.48
N ALA A 288 -41.64 20.12 38.05
CA ALA A 288 -42.46 19.28 38.94
C ALA A 288 -42.82 20.00 40.25
N ILE A 289 -41.86 20.70 40.86
CA ILE A 289 -42.05 21.47 42.11
C ILE A 289 -42.98 22.65 41.85
N ALA A 290 -42.78 23.42 40.78
CA ALA A 290 -43.65 24.55 40.44
C ALA A 290 -45.11 24.09 40.27
N TYR A 291 -45.34 23.01 39.53
CA TYR A 291 -46.69 22.46 39.36
C TYR A 291 -47.27 21.94 40.68
N ARG A 292 -46.44 21.34 41.55
CA ARG A 292 -46.90 20.86 42.87
C ARG A 292 -47.29 22.01 43.81
N LEU A 293 -46.58 23.14 43.76
CA LEU A 293 -46.94 24.33 44.52
C LEU A 293 -48.27 24.90 44.04
N LEU A 294 -48.52 24.91 42.72
CA LEU A 294 -49.78 25.38 42.12
C LEU A 294 -50.99 24.52 42.51
N GLN A 295 -50.82 23.20 42.67
CA GLN A 295 -51.90 22.31 43.10
C GLN A 295 -52.39 22.61 44.53
N GLY A 296 -51.53 23.17 45.39
CA GLY A 296 -51.85 23.43 46.79
C GLY A 296 -52.15 22.15 47.61
N GLY A 297 -52.66 22.35 48.83
CA GLY A 297 -53.07 21.28 49.74
C GLY A 297 -52.13 21.02 50.92
N THR A 298 -52.60 20.24 51.88
CA THR A 298 -51.91 19.98 53.16
C THR A 298 -50.61 19.19 53.01
N GLY A 299 -50.43 18.47 51.90
CA GLY A 299 -49.26 17.64 51.58
C GLY A 299 -48.25 18.28 50.61
N VAL A 300 -48.25 19.61 50.44
CA VAL A 300 -47.32 20.29 49.53
C VAL A 300 -45.89 20.24 50.04
N PHE A 301 -45.65 20.62 51.29
CA PHE A 301 -44.31 20.62 51.90
C PHE A 301 -43.63 19.24 51.77
N VAL A 302 -44.38 18.20 52.13
CA VAL A 302 -43.96 16.79 52.05
C VAL A 302 -43.63 16.40 50.63
N GLY A 303 -44.52 16.73 49.67
CA GLY A 303 -44.30 16.40 48.27
C GLY A 303 -43.05 17.06 47.70
N VAL A 304 -42.77 18.31 48.05
CA VAL A 304 -41.57 19.04 47.60
C VAL A 304 -40.32 18.44 48.25
N VAL A 305 -40.31 18.20 49.56
CA VAL A 305 -39.19 17.57 50.27
C VAL A 305 -38.88 16.18 49.68
N SER A 306 -39.89 15.34 49.45
CA SER A 306 -39.70 14.05 48.79
C SER A 306 -39.10 14.19 47.38
N MET A 307 -39.52 15.19 46.59
CA MET A 307 -38.94 15.42 45.26
C MET A 307 -37.47 15.83 45.33
N VAL A 308 -37.10 16.69 46.28
CA VAL A 308 -35.70 17.09 46.50
C VAL A 308 -34.85 15.90 46.95
N ILE A 309 -35.37 15.05 47.85
CA ILE A 309 -34.69 13.83 48.29
C ILE A 309 -34.46 12.87 47.12
N VAL A 310 -35.49 12.60 46.31
CA VAL A 310 -35.38 11.72 45.14
C VAL A 310 -34.41 12.28 44.09
N ALA A 311 -34.45 13.60 43.85
CA ALA A 311 -33.49 14.27 42.97
C ALA A 311 -32.05 14.12 43.48
N THR A 312 -31.84 14.26 44.79
CA THR A 312 -30.52 14.12 45.43
C THR A 312 -29.99 12.68 45.36
N ILE A 313 -30.84 11.69 45.64
CA ILE A 313 -30.51 10.26 45.49
C ILE A 313 -30.17 9.94 44.05
N GLY A 314 -30.98 10.41 43.09
CA GLY A 314 -30.72 10.24 41.67
C GLY A 314 -29.40 10.90 41.23
N MET A 315 -29.05 12.05 41.80
CA MET A 315 -27.78 12.75 41.54
C MET A 315 -26.58 12.01 42.15
N GLY A 316 -26.73 11.42 43.34
CA GLY A 316 -25.74 10.50 43.92
C GLY A 316 -25.54 9.27 43.03
N GLY A 317 -26.63 8.68 42.54
CA GLY A 317 -26.59 7.62 41.54
C GLY A 317 -25.85 8.04 40.27
N TYR A 318 -26.14 9.24 39.75
CA TYR A 318 -25.42 9.82 38.61
C TYR A 318 -23.91 9.93 38.88
N ALA A 319 -23.51 10.43 40.06
CA ALA A 319 -22.10 10.57 40.42
C ALA A 319 -21.36 9.22 40.45
N VAL A 320 -22.01 8.15 40.92
CA VAL A 320 -21.46 6.79 40.98
C VAL A 320 -21.32 6.14 39.60
N VAL A 321 -22.21 6.45 38.65
CA VAL A 321 -22.17 5.90 37.29
C VAL A 321 -21.47 6.81 36.29
N ARG A 322 -21.13 8.05 36.67
CA ARG A 322 -20.46 9.01 35.79
C ARG A 322 -19.10 8.43 35.36
N GLY A 323 -18.91 8.33 34.04
CA GLY A 323 -17.67 7.81 33.46
C GLY A 323 -17.63 6.29 33.24
N ARG A 324 -18.70 5.55 33.61
CA ARG A 324 -18.83 4.12 33.30
C ARG A 324 -20.19 3.78 32.69
N VAL A 325 -20.29 2.60 32.09
CA VAL A 325 -21.56 2.09 31.54
C VAL A 325 -22.49 1.72 32.69
N ILE A 326 -23.73 2.24 32.64
CA ILE A 326 -24.80 1.93 33.61
C ILE A 326 -25.20 0.45 33.46
N LYS A 327 -25.13 -0.31 34.54
CA LYS A 327 -25.52 -1.74 34.59
C LYS A 327 -26.91 -1.90 35.22
N LEU A 328 -27.51 -3.08 35.04
CA LEU A 328 -28.78 -3.44 35.68
C LEU A 328 -28.74 -3.28 37.21
N ILE A 329 -27.60 -3.60 37.83
CA ILE A 329 -27.40 -3.47 39.28
C ILE A 329 -27.54 -2.01 39.74
N ASP A 330 -27.04 -1.05 38.95
CA ASP A 330 -27.13 0.38 39.29
C ASP A 330 -28.60 0.86 39.30
N ILE A 331 -29.42 0.33 38.39
CA ILE A 331 -30.87 0.62 38.32
C ILE A 331 -31.60 0.00 39.49
N LEU A 332 -31.31 -1.26 39.83
CA LEU A 332 -31.92 -1.93 40.97
C LEU A 332 -31.56 -1.22 42.28
N ALA A 333 -30.30 -0.82 42.45
CA ALA A 333 -29.84 -0.05 43.60
C ALA A 333 -30.56 1.32 43.69
N LEU A 334 -30.68 2.04 42.57
CA LEU A 334 -31.44 3.30 42.53
C LEU A 334 -32.91 3.10 42.92
N SER A 335 -33.56 2.09 42.33
CA SER A 335 -34.97 1.76 42.59
C SER A 335 -35.21 1.43 44.06
N ILE A 336 -34.36 0.58 44.66
CA ILE A 336 -34.42 0.22 46.08
C ILE A 336 -34.18 1.46 46.96
N THR A 337 -33.17 2.28 46.66
CA THR A 337 -32.83 3.47 47.46
C THR A 337 -33.94 4.50 47.42
N VAL A 338 -34.52 4.76 46.25
CA VAL A 338 -35.68 5.64 46.10
C VAL A 338 -36.90 5.06 46.82
N GLY A 339 -37.14 3.75 46.72
CA GLY A 339 -38.23 3.08 47.43
C GLY A 339 -38.12 3.22 48.95
N ILE A 340 -36.92 3.01 49.52
CA ILE A 340 -36.63 3.21 50.95
C ILE A 340 -36.82 4.69 51.33
N ALA A 341 -36.33 5.63 50.53
CA ALA A 341 -36.47 7.05 50.82
C ALA A 341 -37.95 7.50 50.83
N LEU A 342 -38.76 7.01 49.89
CA LEU A 342 -40.20 7.26 49.86
C LEU A 342 -40.89 6.64 51.08
N LEU A 343 -40.52 5.41 51.45
CA LEU A 343 -41.02 4.74 52.65
C LEU A 343 -40.75 5.58 53.92
N VAL A 344 -39.50 6.00 54.13
CA VAL A 344 -39.07 6.79 55.28
C VAL A 344 -39.77 8.15 55.31
N THR A 345 -39.84 8.85 54.17
CA THR A 345 -40.43 10.19 54.11
C THR A 345 -41.93 10.17 54.40
N ILE A 346 -42.65 9.17 53.89
CA ILE A 346 -44.09 9.05 54.12
C ILE A 346 -44.39 8.65 55.57
N ILE A 347 -43.58 7.76 56.18
CA ILE A 347 -43.72 7.36 57.59
C ILE A 347 -43.43 8.52 58.53
N ALA A 348 -42.30 9.23 58.32
CA ALA A 348 -41.88 10.34 59.18
C ALA A 348 -42.90 11.49 59.24
N VAL A 349 -43.59 11.73 58.12
CA VAL A 349 -44.58 12.79 57.99
C VAL A 349 -45.96 12.38 58.51
N SER A 350 -46.36 11.12 58.32
CA SER A 350 -47.73 10.70 58.65
C SER A 350 -47.99 10.61 60.16
N GLY A 351 -46.94 10.59 60.99
CA GLY A 351 -47.00 10.71 62.46
C GLY A 351 -47.76 9.59 63.22
N ARG A 352 -48.55 8.77 62.54
CA ARG A 352 -49.28 7.59 63.06
C ARG A 352 -49.29 6.49 61.99
N GLY A 353 -48.48 5.46 62.22
CA GLY A 353 -48.39 4.29 61.35
C GLY A 353 -49.56 3.33 61.54
N ASP A 354 -50.79 3.73 61.19
CA ASP A 354 -51.87 2.76 61.09
C ASP A 354 -51.56 1.77 59.95
N ALA A 355 -51.66 0.46 60.24
CA ALA A 355 -51.36 -0.63 59.31
C ALA A 355 -52.15 -0.52 58.00
N ALA A 356 -53.34 0.09 58.05
CA ALA A 356 -54.16 0.33 56.87
C ALA A 356 -53.59 1.42 55.94
N THR A 357 -52.93 2.45 56.47
CA THR A 357 -52.26 3.49 55.64
C THR A 357 -51.04 2.92 54.94
N PHE A 358 -50.26 2.11 55.67
CA PHE A 358 -49.09 1.43 55.13
C PHE A 358 -49.47 0.49 53.98
N ARG A 359 -50.47 -0.39 54.20
CA ARG A 359 -50.88 -1.40 53.23
C ARG A 359 -51.53 -0.81 51.98
N ASN A 360 -52.35 0.23 52.13
CA ASN A 360 -53.16 0.74 51.03
C ASN A 360 -52.53 1.91 50.27
N VAL A 361 -51.63 2.68 50.89
CA VAL A 361 -51.04 3.89 50.26
C VAL A 361 -49.54 3.73 50.06
N VAL A 362 -48.80 3.42 51.13
CA VAL A 362 -47.33 3.45 51.11
C VAL A 362 -46.76 2.31 50.28
N LEU A 363 -47.21 1.07 50.54
CA LEU A 363 -46.71 -0.11 49.85
C LEU A 363 -46.98 -0.05 48.32
N PRO A 364 -48.21 0.26 47.85
CA PRO A 364 -48.44 0.44 46.41
C PRO A 364 -47.61 1.57 45.81
N ALA A 365 -47.49 2.73 46.48
CA ALA A 365 -46.72 3.86 45.95
C ALA A 365 -45.23 3.53 45.77
N VAL A 366 -44.63 2.85 46.75
CA VAL A 366 -43.23 2.40 46.69
C VAL A 366 -43.05 1.35 45.58
N LEU A 367 -43.88 0.31 45.54
CA LEU A 367 -43.77 -0.76 44.54
C LEU A 367 -43.94 -0.22 43.11
N LEU A 368 -44.93 0.64 42.88
CA LEU A 368 -45.22 1.18 41.56
C LEU A 368 -44.14 2.16 41.08
N ASN A 369 -43.64 3.05 41.96
CA ASN A 369 -42.52 3.92 41.60
C ASN A 369 -41.24 3.10 41.36
N SER A 370 -40.97 2.08 42.18
CA SER A 370 -39.81 1.19 42.01
C SER A 370 -39.87 0.42 40.69
N LEU A 371 -41.04 -0.15 40.35
CA LEU A 371 -41.29 -0.84 39.10
C LEU A 371 -41.19 0.11 37.90
N SER A 372 -41.77 1.30 38.02
CA SER A 372 -41.70 2.34 36.99
C SER A 372 -40.25 2.76 36.71
N ILE A 373 -39.41 2.95 37.74
CA ILE A 373 -37.98 3.24 37.59
C ILE A 373 -37.27 2.13 36.81
N VAL A 374 -37.51 0.86 37.18
CA VAL A 374 -36.85 -0.28 36.54
C VAL A 374 -37.25 -0.40 35.06
N ILE A 375 -38.55 -0.41 34.76
CA ILE A 375 -39.06 -0.54 33.38
C ILE A 375 -38.51 0.59 32.51
N ALA A 376 -38.62 1.82 33.00
CA ALA A 376 -38.20 2.99 32.26
C ALA A 376 -36.69 3.04 32.01
N ALA A 377 -35.89 2.69 33.01
CA ALA A 377 -34.45 2.63 32.90
C ALA A 377 -33.99 1.51 31.95
N LEU A 378 -34.67 0.35 31.94
CA LEU A 378 -34.42 -0.73 30.99
C LEU A 378 -34.66 -0.29 29.54
N VAL A 379 -35.78 0.40 29.28
CA VAL A 379 -36.09 0.94 27.95
C VAL A 379 -35.01 1.94 27.50
N LEU A 380 -34.58 2.84 28.39
CA LEU A 380 -33.51 3.81 28.08
C LEU A 380 -32.15 3.15 27.86
N LEU A 381 -31.81 2.11 28.62
CA LEU A 381 -30.58 1.33 28.40
C LEU A 381 -30.60 0.63 27.04
N GLN A 382 -31.71 -0.03 26.70
CA GLN A 382 -31.84 -0.73 25.42
C GLN A 382 -31.76 0.25 24.25
N PHE A 383 -32.41 1.41 24.37
CA PHE A 383 -32.32 2.47 23.37
C PHE A 383 -30.89 2.99 23.20
N ARG A 384 -30.18 3.31 24.30
CA ARG A 384 -28.77 3.73 24.25
C ARG A 384 -27.88 2.69 23.61
N ARG A 385 -28.11 1.40 23.88
CA ARG A 385 -27.35 0.30 23.28
C ARG A 385 -27.53 0.24 21.77
N ILE A 386 -28.77 0.29 21.29
CA ILE A 386 -29.09 0.26 19.85
C ILE A 386 -28.48 1.48 19.15
N ALA A 387 -28.60 2.67 19.75
CA ALA A 387 -28.00 3.89 19.21
C ALA A 387 -26.47 3.77 19.13
N PHE A 388 -25.81 3.27 20.18
CA PHE A 388 -24.37 3.05 20.21
C PHE A 388 -23.90 2.03 19.15
N GLU A 389 -24.58 0.89 19.03
CA GLU A 389 -24.25 -0.13 18.02
C GLU A 389 -24.36 0.45 16.59
N ARG A 390 -25.42 1.23 16.31
CA ARG A 390 -25.58 1.91 15.02
C ARG A 390 -24.50 2.96 14.76
N ASP A 391 -24.14 3.75 15.77
CA ASP A 391 -23.12 4.78 15.68
C ASP A 391 -21.74 4.19 15.42
N LEU A 392 -21.41 3.10 16.12
CA LEU A 392 -20.17 2.37 15.94
C LEU A 392 -20.05 1.80 14.52
N LEU A 393 -21.11 1.18 14.00
CA LEU A 393 -21.13 0.66 12.63
C LEU A 393 -20.99 1.77 11.59
N THR A 394 -21.67 2.91 11.80
CA THR A 394 -21.59 4.07 10.91
C THR A 394 -20.18 4.67 10.92
N ALA A 395 -19.57 4.80 12.09
CA ALA A 395 -18.20 5.29 12.24
C ALA A 395 -17.18 4.36 11.58
N ALA A 396 -17.30 3.04 11.81
CA ALA A 396 -16.43 2.04 11.20
C ALA A 396 -16.47 2.11 9.66
N LEU A 397 -17.68 2.13 9.07
CA LEU A 397 -17.83 2.26 7.61
C LEU A 397 -17.26 3.59 7.09
N THR A 398 -17.46 4.69 7.81
CA THR A 398 -17.04 6.03 7.38
C THR A 398 -15.52 6.22 7.44
N GLN A 399 -14.83 5.58 8.39
CA GLN A 399 -13.38 5.69 8.57
C GLN A 399 -12.57 4.73 7.69
N MET A 400 -13.22 3.74 7.06
CA MET A 400 -12.53 2.81 6.16
C MET A 400 -12.03 3.52 4.89
N PRO A 401 -10.77 3.28 4.47
CA PRO A 401 -10.17 3.91 3.30
C PRO A 401 -10.74 3.38 1.97
N ASP A 402 -11.14 2.10 1.93
CA ASP A 402 -11.72 1.47 0.74
C ASP A 402 -13.13 2.03 0.44
N PHE A 403 -13.60 1.84 -0.79
CA PHE A 403 -14.95 2.24 -1.19
C PHE A 403 -15.96 1.17 -0.77
N HIS A 404 -16.72 1.45 0.29
CA HIS A 404 -17.73 0.54 0.81
C HIS A 404 -19.13 0.96 0.37
N TYR A 405 -19.89 0.01 -0.13
CA TYR A 405 -21.26 0.24 -0.55
C TYR A 405 -22.15 -0.99 -0.36
N VAL A 406 -23.45 -0.75 -0.22
CA VAL A 406 -24.51 -1.76 -0.21
C VAL A 406 -25.55 -1.34 -1.23
N LYS A 407 -25.97 -2.28 -2.09
CA LYS A 407 -27.04 -2.08 -3.07
C LYS A 407 -28.22 -3.00 -2.79
N ASN A 408 -29.42 -2.56 -3.13
CA ASN A 408 -30.62 -3.40 -3.10
C ASN A 408 -30.68 -4.35 -4.31
N ARG A 409 -31.78 -5.07 -4.48
CA ARG A 409 -31.97 -6.01 -5.60
C ARG A 409 -32.06 -5.32 -6.95
N GLU A 410 -32.44 -4.06 -6.95
CA GLU A 410 -32.55 -3.18 -8.10
C GLU A 410 -31.22 -2.47 -8.45
N SER A 411 -30.10 -2.87 -7.81
CA SER A 411 -28.77 -2.25 -7.97
C SER A 411 -28.72 -0.75 -7.58
N GLU A 412 -29.62 -0.30 -6.71
CA GLU A 412 -29.60 1.05 -6.15
C GLU A 412 -28.77 1.10 -4.86
N PHE A 413 -27.95 2.13 -4.70
CA PHE A 413 -27.16 2.34 -3.48
C PHE A 413 -28.06 2.60 -2.27
N VAL A 414 -27.93 1.78 -1.22
CA VAL A 414 -28.66 1.91 0.06
C VAL A 414 -27.75 2.48 1.15
N ILE A 415 -26.48 2.05 1.17
CA ILE A 415 -25.46 2.52 2.10
C ILE A 415 -24.19 2.76 1.29
N VAL A 416 -23.54 3.90 1.52
CA VAL A 416 -22.19 4.17 1.01
C VAL A 416 -21.36 4.82 2.11
N ASN A 417 -20.06 4.59 2.11
CA ASN A 417 -19.16 5.32 2.98
C ASN A 417 -18.74 6.67 2.37
N LYS A 418 -18.07 7.49 3.19
CA LYS A 418 -17.60 8.82 2.78
C LYS A 418 -16.60 8.75 1.63
N ASN A 419 -15.73 7.75 1.60
CA ASN A 419 -14.74 7.61 0.53
C ASN A 419 -15.40 7.29 -0.81
N MET A 420 -16.38 6.38 -0.86
CA MET A 420 -17.16 6.11 -2.06
C MET A 420 -17.87 7.38 -2.58
N ALA A 421 -18.46 8.16 -1.65
CA ALA A 421 -19.10 9.43 -2.01
C ALA A 421 -18.13 10.47 -2.57
N THR A 422 -16.98 10.64 -1.92
CA THR A 422 -15.97 11.61 -2.32
C THR A 422 -15.33 11.22 -3.66
N HIS A 423 -15.09 9.92 -3.87
CA HIS A 423 -14.58 9.38 -5.14
C HIS A 423 -15.52 9.67 -6.31
N ASN A 424 -16.83 9.59 -6.09
CA ASN A 424 -17.86 9.92 -7.08
C ASN A 424 -18.27 11.42 -7.04
N HIS A 425 -17.44 12.31 -6.48
CA HIS A 425 -17.66 13.75 -6.43
C HIS A 425 -18.92 14.24 -5.67
N PHE A 426 -19.41 13.45 -4.71
CA PHE A 426 -20.52 13.86 -3.83
C PHE A 426 -20.02 14.38 -2.48
N THR A 427 -20.66 15.45 -1.99
CA THR A 427 -20.34 16.06 -0.69
C THR A 427 -20.76 15.22 0.52
N SER A 428 -21.63 14.22 0.34
CA SER A 428 -22.15 13.40 1.44
C SER A 428 -22.71 12.06 0.94
N PRO A 429 -22.55 10.96 1.70
CA PRO A 429 -23.16 9.66 1.41
C PRO A 429 -24.67 9.69 1.10
N ALA A 430 -25.42 10.54 1.81
CA ALA A 430 -26.87 10.63 1.67
C ALA A 430 -27.34 11.03 0.26
N LYS A 431 -26.50 11.72 -0.52
CA LYS A 431 -26.83 12.12 -1.90
C LYS A 431 -26.77 10.96 -2.89
N MET A 432 -26.02 9.91 -2.58
CA MET A 432 -25.92 8.73 -3.45
C MET A 432 -26.99 7.68 -3.16
N VAL A 433 -27.68 7.76 -2.03
CA VAL A 433 -28.71 6.78 -1.68
C VAL A 433 -29.86 6.85 -2.69
N GLY A 434 -30.21 5.72 -3.28
CA GLY A 434 -31.22 5.58 -4.34
C GLY A 434 -30.69 5.81 -5.76
N MET A 435 -29.41 6.15 -5.94
CA MET A 435 -28.78 6.22 -7.27
C MET A 435 -28.38 4.82 -7.75
N THR A 436 -28.18 4.66 -9.05
CA THR A 436 -27.60 3.46 -9.69
C THR A 436 -26.29 3.83 -10.39
N ASP A 437 -25.49 2.85 -10.84
CA ASP A 437 -24.26 3.16 -11.59
C ASP A 437 -24.52 3.91 -12.89
N PHE A 438 -25.74 3.82 -13.45
CA PHE A 438 -26.18 4.61 -14.60
C PHE A 438 -26.15 6.13 -14.32
N ASN A 439 -26.18 6.53 -13.05
CA ASN A 439 -26.02 7.93 -12.64
C ASN A 439 -24.56 8.34 -12.43
N LEU A 440 -23.63 7.38 -12.36
CA LEU A 440 -22.25 7.60 -11.90
C LEU A 440 -21.21 7.42 -13.00
N THR A 441 -21.42 6.49 -13.92
CA THR A 441 -20.44 6.14 -14.96
C THR A 441 -21.09 6.13 -16.35
N SER A 442 -20.26 5.98 -17.39
CA SER A 442 -20.72 5.80 -18.77
C SER A 442 -21.76 4.67 -18.88
N LYS A 443 -22.74 4.86 -19.78
CA LYS A 443 -23.84 3.91 -20.00
C LYS A 443 -23.34 2.48 -20.24
N ARG A 444 -22.32 2.31 -21.07
CA ARG A 444 -21.72 1.00 -21.37
C ARG A 444 -21.20 0.31 -20.11
N ARG A 445 -20.46 1.03 -19.25
CA ARG A 445 -19.94 0.47 -18.01
C ARG A 445 -21.04 0.18 -17.00
N ALA A 446 -22.02 1.09 -16.87
CA ALA A 446 -23.16 0.89 -15.99
C ALA A 446 -23.97 -0.36 -16.38
N GLU A 447 -24.18 -0.63 -17.67
CA GLU A 447 -24.81 -1.85 -18.17
C GLU A 447 -24.01 -3.09 -17.77
N THR A 448 -22.69 -3.09 -17.98
CA THR A 448 -21.82 -4.21 -17.57
C THR A 448 -21.90 -4.47 -16.06
N LEU A 449 -21.77 -3.42 -15.24
CA LEU A 449 -21.87 -3.55 -13.79
C LEU A 449 -23.26 -4.07 -13.38
N TYR A 450 -24.33 -3.55 -13.96
CA TYR A 450 -25.67 -4.01 -13.67
C TYR A 450 -25.85 -5.50 -13.97
N PHE A 451 -25.42 -5.98 -15.13
CA PHE A 451 -25.53 -7.41 -15.46
C PHE A 451 -24.70 -8.29 -14.52
N GLU A 452 -23.45 -7.90 -14.22
CA GLU A 452 -22.60 -8.63 -13.29
C GLU A 452 -23.19 -8.68 -11.86
N GLU A 453 -23.78 -7.57 -11.41
CA GLU A 453 -24.43 -7.48 -10.11
C GLU A 453 -25.71 -8.33 -10.04
N GLN A 454 -26.53 -8.31 -11.09
CA GLN A 454 -27.73 -9.15 -11.17
C GLN A 454 -27.38 -10.63 -11.23
N GLU A 455 -26.35 -11.01 -11.99
CA GLU A 455 -25.85 -12.39 -12.06
C GLU A 455 -25.31 -12.85 -10.70
N LEU A 456 -24.53 -12.00 -10.01
CA LEU A 456 -24.03 -12.27 -8.66
C LEU A 456 -25.18 -12.46 -7.65
N MET A 457 -26.22 -11.63 -7.71
CA MET A 457 -27.38 -11.75 -6.83
C MET A 457 -28.23 -12.99 -7.15
N HIS A 458 -28.33 -13.38 -8.42
CA HIS A 458 -29.06 -14.56 -8.87
C HIS A 458 -28.33 -15.87 -8.54
N SER A 459 -27.03 -15.95 -8.85
CA SER A 459 -26.19 -17.11 -8.54
C SER A 459 -25.98 -17.26 -7.04
N GLY A 460 -25.92 -16.13 -6.32
CA GLY A 460 -25.61 -16.09 -4.90
C GLY A 460 -24.16 -16.45 -4.58
N GLU A 461 -23.29 -16.48 -5.59
CA GLU A 461 -21.86 -16.70 -5.45
C GLU A 461 -21.12 -15.41 -5.12
N THR A 462 -20.04 -15.51 -4.36
CA THR A 462 -19.24 -14.35 -3.96
C THR A 462 -18.12 -14.10 -4.95
N GLN A 463 -17.97 -12.85 -5.38
CA GLN A 463 -16.84 -12.42 -6.19
C GLN A 463 -15.78 -11.81 -5.28
N ILE A 464 -14.56 -12.34 -5.32
CA ILE A 464 -13.46 -11.93 -4.44
C ILE A 464 -12.32 -11.36 -5.29
N ASP A 465 -11.83 -10.19 -4.88
CA ASP A 465 -10.64 -9.49 -5.40
C ASP A 465 -10.58 -9.44 -6.95
N LYS A 466 -11.74 -9.31 -7.61
CA LYS A 466 -11.80 -9.18 -9.06
C LYS A 466 -11.13 -7.88 -9.45
N VAL A 467 -10.10 -7.99 -10.27
CA VAL A 467 -9.39 -6.83 -10.80
C VAL A 467 -10.20 -6.24 -11.94
N GLU A 468 -10.60 -4.98 -11.79
CA GLU A 468 -11.27 -4.19 -12.81
C GLU A 468 -10.31 -3.11 -13.32
N PHE A 469 -10.15 -3.03 -14.63
CA PHE A 469 -9.40 -1.96 -15.29
C PHE A 469 -10.37 -0.92 -15.83
N LEU A 470 -10.11 0.35 -15.52
CA LEU A 470 -10.84 1.48 -16.06
C LEU A 470 -9.88 2.41 -16.79
N GLN A 471 -10.20 2.70 -18.05
CA GLN A 471 -9.56 3.72 -18.84
C GLN A 471 -10.56 4.87 -19.06
N GLU A 472 -10.32 6.02 -18.41
CA GLU A 472 -11.10 7.25 -18.61
C GLU A 472 -10.19 8.32 -19.24
N GLY A 473 -10.22 8.41 -20.57
CA GLY A 473 -9.30 9.29 -21.30
C GLY A 473 -7.85 8.78 -21.22
N GLU A 474 -6.95 9.63 -20.73
CA GLU A 474 -5.53 9.29 -20.48
C GLU A 474 -5.27 8.70 -19.08
N ASP A 475 -6.23 8.75 -18.14
CA ASP A 475 -6.02 8.29 -16.76
C ASP A 475 -6.37 6.80 -16.64
N GLU A 476 -5.34 5.98 -16.43
CA GLU A 476 -5.46 4.54 -16.21
C GLU A 476 -5.61 4.22 -14.72
N ARG A 477 -6.70 3.53 -14.37
CA ARG A 477 -6.98 3.10 -13.00
C ARG A 477 -7.28 1.62 -12.90
N TRP A 478 -6.76 1.03 -11.83
CA TRP A 478 -6.95 -0.38 -11.49
C TRP A 478 -7.68 -0.46 -10.16
N TYR A 479 -8.78 -1.21 -10.13
CA TYR A 479 -9.56 -1.46 -8.93
C TYR A 479 -9.54 -2.95 -8.59
N SER A 480 -9.52 -3.27 -7.30
CA SER A 480 -9.81 -4.61 -6.78
C SER A 480 -11.16 -4.58 -6.10
N ALA A 481 -12.14 -5.29 -6.66
CA ALA A 481 -13.52 -5.31 -6.19
C ALA A 481 -13.89 -6.68 -5.61
N THR A 482 -14.39 -6.68 -4.38
CA THR A 482 -15.03 -7.83 -3.74
C THR A 482 -16.51 -7.53 -3.57
N LYS A 483 -17.37 -8.37 -4.13
CA LYS A 483 -18.84 -8.22 -4.13
C LYS A 483 -19.46 -9.48 -3.53
N VAL A 484 -20.31 -9.30 -2.51
CA VAL A 484 -20.92 -10.39 -1.73
C VAL A 484 -22.44 -10.24 -1.74
N PRO A 485 -23.22 -11.28 -2.04
CA PRO A 485 -24.67 -11.23 -1.93
C PRO A 485 -25.09 -11.17 -0.46
N LEU A 486 -25.96 -10.20 -0.13
CA LEU A 486 -26.53 -10.07 1.20
C LEU A 486 -27.78 -10.93 1.30
N ARG A 487 -27.91 -11.67 2.39
CA ARG A 487 -29.03 -12.58 2.65
C ARG A 487 -29.79 -12.18 3.90
N ASP A 488 -31.10 -12.36 3.88
CA ASP A 488 -31.94 -12.22 5.06
C ASP A 488 -31.87 -13.49 5.95
N ARG A 489 -32.70 -13.52 7.01
CA ARG A 489 -32.80 -14.67 7.93
C ARG A 489 -33.26 -15.96 7.27
N GLN A 490 -34.01 -15.85 6.18
CA GLN A 490 -34.58 -16.97 5.43
C GLN A 490 -33.60 -17.47 4.37
N GLY A 491 -32.43 -16.81 4.23
CA GLY A 491 -31.39 -17.14 3.26
C GLY A 491 -31.62 -16.53 1.88
N SER A 492 -32.70 -15.76 1.70
CA SER A 492 -33.03 -15.10 0.45
C SER A 492 -32.11 -13.90 0.22
N VAL A 493 -31.64 -13.73 -1.01
CA VAL A 493 -30.79 -12.59 -1.39
C VAL A 493 -31.64 -11.31 -1.40
N ILE A 494 -31.20 -10.32 -0.62
CA ILE A 494 -31.87 -9.01 -0.45
C ILE A 494 -31.11 -7.86 -1.10
N GLY A 495 -29.96 -8.15 -1.70
CA GLY A 495 -29.08 -7.17 -2.33
C GLY A 495 -27.64 -7.65 -2.29
N MET A 496 -26.70 -6.71 -2.30
CA MET A 496 -25.27 -7.01 -2.27
C MET A 496 -24.48 -5.97 -1.49
N ALA A 497 -23.35 -6.39 -0.94
CA ALA A 497 -22.34 -5.51 -0.36
C ALA A 497 -21.07 -5.59 -1.21
N GLY A 498 -20.50 -4.43 -1.53
CA GLY A 498 -19.26 -4.31 -2.26
C GLY A 498 -18.21 -3.57 -1.44
N VAL A 499 -16.96 -3.99 -1.60
CA VAL A 499 -15.78 -3.22 -1.26
C VAL A 499 -14.90 -3.12 -2.49
N THR A 500 -14.53 -1.90 -2.85
CA THR A 500 -13.63 -1.64 -3.97
C THR A 500 -12.43 -0.85 -3.47
N ARG A 501 -11.23 -1.35 -3.77
CA ARG A 501 -9.97 -0.66 -3.48
C ARG A 501 -9.33 -0.18 -4.77
N ASP A 502 -8.81 1.04 -4.78
CA ASP A 502 -7.91 1.52 -5.83
C ASP A 502 -6.52 0.89 -5.62
N ILE A 503 -6.06 0.10 -6.59
CA ILE A 503 -4.76 -0.59 -6.57
C ILE A 503 -3.81 -0.04 -7.65
N THR A 504 -4.11 1.14 -8.18
CA THR A 504 -3.36 1.74 -9.31
C THR A 504 -1.90 1.99 -8.94
N ALA A 505 -1.64 2.52 -7.74
CA ALA A 505 -0.28 2.82 -7.29
C ALA A 505 0.55 1.54 -7.12
N GLU A 506 -0.04 0.50 -6.52
CA GLU A 506 0.60 -0.81 -6.35
C GLU A 506 0.94 -1.44 -7.69
N ARG A 507 0.02 -1.37 -8.67
CA ARG A 507 0.25 -1.87 -10.02
C ARG A 507 1.35 -1.12 -10.77
N ARG A 508 1.42 0.21 -10.64
CA ARG A 508 2.49 1.01 -11.25
C ARG A 508 3.86 0.63 -10.69
N VAL A 509 3.98 0.48 -9.37
CA VAL A 509 5.23 0.05 -8.73
C VAL A 509 5.63 -1.38 -9.13
N GLU A 510 4.67 -2.30 -9.18
CA GLU A 510 4.92 -3.68 -9.62
C GLU A 510 5.41 -3.71 -11.08
N GLN A 511 4.82 -2.89 -11.95
CA GLN A 511 5.20 -2.80 -13.34
C GLN A 511 6.56 -2.13 -13.55
N GLU A 512 6.84 -1.01 -12.89
CA GLU A 512 8.15 -0.35 -12.90
C GLU A 512 9.27 -1.29 -12.42
N LEU A 513 9.02 -2.07 -11.36
CA LEU A 513 9.99 -3.05 -10.87
C LEU A 513 10.27 -4.14 -11.90
N ARG A 514 9.23 -4.62 -12.59
CA ARG A 514 9.35 -5.62 -13.64
C ARG A 514 10.11 -5.07 -14.86
N GLU A 515 9.81 -3.85 -15.26
CA GLU A 515 10.49 -3.16 -16.35
C GLU A 515 11.96 -2.89 -16.02
N ASN A 516 12.27 -2.39 -14.83
CA ASN A 516 13.65 -2.20 -14.36
C ASN A 516 14.42 -3.52 -14.29
N ARG A 517 13.81 -4.60 -13.79
CA ARG A 517 14.44 -5.93 -13.75
C ARG A 517 14.72 -6.46 -15.15
N ASN A 518 13.80 -6.28 -16.08
CA ASN A 518 14.00 -6.66 -17.48
C ASN A 518 15.09 -5.81 -18.13
N MET A 519 15.10 -4.49 -17.90
CA MET A 519 16.12 -3.58 -18.41
C MET A 519 17.52 -3.97 -17.92
N LEU A 520 17.69 -4.22 -16.62
CA LEU A 520 18.96 -4.69 -16.05
C LEU A 520 19.37 -6.03 -16.67
N SER A 521 18.44 -6.97 -16.82
CA SER A 521 18.71 -8.27 -17.45
C SER A 521 19.13 -8.13 -18.92
N HIS A 522 18.49 -7.27 -19.69
CA HIS A 522 18.84 -6.99 -21.09
C HIS A 522 20.18 -6.28 -21.22
N ALA A 523 20.44 -5.27 -20.38
CA ALA A 523 21.72 -4.56 -20.36
C ALA A 523 22.88 -5.53 -20.08
N MET A 524 22.73 -6.41 -19.09
CA MET A 524 23.75 -7.41 -18.74
C MET A 524 23.92 -8.50 -19.81
N ALA A 525 22.83 -8.90 -20.50
CA ALA A 525 22.91 -9.86 -21.61
C ALA A 525 23.56 -9.27 -22.86
N GLY A 526 23.48 -7.96 -23.06
CA GLY A 526 24.14 -7.24 -24.15
C GLY A 526 25.63 -6.95 -23.92
N MET A 527 26.14 -7.11 -22.69
CA MET A 527 27.57 -6.97 -22.41
C MET A 527 28.34 -8.12 -23.06
N SER A 528 29.43 -7.81 -23.75
CA SER A 528 30.37 -8.83 -24.25
C SER A 528 31.22 -9.42 -23.13
N ASP A 529 31.40 -8.68 -22.05
CA ASP A 529 32.14 -9.10 -20.86
C ASP A 529 31.38 -10.13 -20.03
N GLY A 530 32.12 -11.06 -19.45
CA GLY A 530 31.62 -11.93 -18.40
C GLY A 530 31.49 -11.16 -17.09
N PHE A 531 30.35 -11.29 -16.44
CA PHE A 531 30.07 -10.70 -15.14
C PHE A 531 29.70 -11.79 -14.14
N ALA A 532 30.30 -11.75 -12.95
CA ALA A 532 30.02 -12.67 -11.86
C ALA A 532 30.05 -11.97 -10.49
N MET A 533 29.25 -12.47 -9.56
CA MET A 533 29.21 -12.02 -8.16
C MET A 533 29.34 -13.20 -7.23
N PHE A 534 30.27 -13.13 -6.28
CA PHE A 534 30.49 -14.15 -5.26
C PHE A 534 30.22 -13.61 -3.87
N ASP A 535 29.67 -14.46 -3.00
CA ASP A 535 29.46 -14.12 -1.59
C ASP A 535 30.77 -14.22 -0.77
N GLN A 536 30.69 -13.89 0.53
CA GLN A 536 31.81 -13.96 1.46
C GLN A 536 32.38 -15.37 1.65
N LYS A 537 31.63 -16.43 1.27
CA LYS A 537 32.05 -17.83 1.35
C LYS A 537 32.62 -18.33 0.01
N GLY A 538 32.66 -17.47 -1.01
CA GLY A 538 33.12 -17.81 -2.35
C GLY A 538 32.07 -18.57 -3.18
N THR A 539 30.80 -18.52 -2.81
CA THR A 539 29.71 -19.10 -3.60
C THR A 539 29.23 -18.10 -4.65
N LEU A 540 29.10 -18.53 -5.90
CA LEU A 540 28.63 -17.72 -7.02
C LEU A 540 27.15 -17.40 -6.83
N VAL A 541 26.83 -16.13 -6.56
CA VAL A 541 25.44 -15.64 -6.37
C VAL A 541 24.78 -15.37 -7.71
N PHE A 542 25.55 -14.82 -8.64
CA PHE A 542 25.06 -14.44 -9.96
C PHE A 542 26.19 -14.51 -10.99
N CYS A 543 25.87 -14.93 -12.20
CA CYS A 543 26.73 -14.72 -13.37
C CYS A 543 25.88 -14.52 -14.64
N ASN A 544 26.36 -13.70 -15.57
CA ASN A 544 25.79 -13.67 -16.91
C ASN A 544 26.28 -14.86 -17.75
N ILE A 545 25.66 -15.09 -18.91
CA ILE A 545 26.01 -16.23 -19.77
C ILE A 545 27.41 -16.09 -20.37
N GLN A 546 27.87 -14.85 -20.59
CA GLN A 546 29.19 -14.53 -21.11
C GLN A 546 30.29 -14.99 -20.16
N TYR A 547 30.09 -14.87 -18.84
CA TYR A 547 31.06 -15.34 -17.86
C TYR A 547 31.30 -16.84 -17.98
N SER A 548 30.26 -17.64 -18.20
CA SER A 548 30.41 -19.08 -18.42
C SER A 548 31.04 -19.38 -19.79
N ASN A 549 30.67 -18.65 -20.84
CA ASN A 549 31.17 -18.86 -22.20
C ASN A 549 32.65 -18.48 -22.38
N LEU A 550 33.16 -17.49 -21.63
CA LEU A 550 34.56 -17.09 -21.69
C LEU A 550 35.50 -18.21 -21.23
N PHE A 551 35.02 -19.12 -20.38
CA PHE A 551 35.76 -20.26 -19.84
C PHE A 551 35.17 -21.59 -20.36
N PRO A 552 35.53 -22.06 -21.55
CA PRO A 552 34.87 -23.21 -22.19
C PRO A 552 35.03 -24.54 -21.45
N LEU A 553 36.11 -24.75 -20.67
CA LEU A 553 36.37 -26.01 -19.96
C LEU A 553 35.82 -26.01 -18.53
N SER A 554 35.73 -24.84 -17.87
CA SER A 554 35.09 -24.70 -16.54
C SER A 554 33.69 -24.09 -16.57
N GLY A 555 33.20 -23.67 -17.74
CA GLY A 555 31.94 -22.94 -17.92
C GLY A 555 30.70 -23.68 -17.42
N GLY A 556 30.68 -25.01 -17.55
CA GLY A 556 29.59 -25.85 -17.05
C GLY A 556 29.43 -25.84 -15.52
N LEU A 557 30.48 -25.46 -14.78
CA LEU A 557 30.43 -25.30 -13.32
C LEU A 557 30.21 -23.84 -12.90
N ARG A 558 30.27 -22.87 -13.82
CA ARG A 558 30.05 -21.45 -13.54
C ARG A 558 28.55 -21.15 -13.60
N VAL A 559 27.81 -21.69 -12.65
CA VAL A 559 26.37 -21.49 -12.45
C VAL A 559 26.11 -21.00 -11.02
N ALA A 560 25.05 -20.22 -10.82
CA ALA A 560 24.69 -19.73 -9.50
C ALA A 560 24.54 -20.90 -8.50
N GLY A 561 25.18 -20.78 -7.34
CA GLY A 561 25.29 -21.81 -6.30
C GLY A 561 26.63 -22.56 -6.28
N SER A 562 27.43 -22.50 -7.34
CA SER A 562 28.76 -23.15 -7.36
C SER A 562 29.78 -22.43 -6.49
N ASN A 563 30.65 -23.18 -5.80
CA ASN A 563 31.74 -22.60 -5.03
C ASN A 563 32.98 -22.33 -5.90
N ILE A 564 33.69 -21.23 -5.65
CA ILE A 564 34.90 -20.85 -6.39
C ILE A 564 35.98 -21.92 -6.33
N LYS A 565 36.12 -22.64 -5.20
CA LYS A 565 37.12 -23.71 -5.07
C LYS A 565 36.86 -24.85 -6.05
N ASP A 566 35.60 -25.19 -6.31
CA ASP A 566 35.24 -26.25 -7.24
C ASP A 566 35.49 -25.81 -8.70
N ILE A 567 35.22 -24.53 -9.01
CA ILE A 567 35.55 -23.94 -10.31
C ILE A 567 37.08 -23.96 -10.53
N LEU A 568 37.86 -23.52 -9.53
CA LEU A 568 39.32 -23.51 -9.60
C LEU A 568 39.91 -24.91 -9.69
N ARG A 569 39.37 -25.89 -8.96
CA ARG A 569 39.76 -27.29 -9.08
C ARG A 569 39.57 -27.77 -10.51
N LYS A 570 38.44 -27.43 -11.14
CA LYS A 570 38.19 -27.77 -12.54
C LYS A 570 39.18 -27.11 -13.49
N VAL A 571 39.52 -25.84 -13.27
CA VAL A 571 40.52 -25.09 -14.07
C VAL A 571 41.90 -25.78 -14.01
N VAL A 572 42.29 -26.27 -12.84
CA VAL A 572 43.56 -27.01 -12.66
C VAL A 572 43.49 -28.39 -13.33
N GLU A 573 42.42 -29.15 -13.10
CA GLU A 573 42.22 -30.48 -13.71
C GLU A 573 42.25 -30.45 -15.25
N THR A 574 41.63 -29.44 -15.85
CA THR A 574 41.54 -29.30 -17.31
C THR A 574 42.70 -28.51 -17.91
N ASN A 575 43.58 -27.97 -17.07
CA ASN A 575 44.67 -27.08 -17.46
C ASN A 575 44.18 -25.91 -18.35
N GLU A 576 43.03 -25.34 -18.00
CA GLU A 576 42.35 -24.30 -18.79
C GLU A 576 43.16 -22.99 -18.84
N ARG A 577 44.01 -22.75 -17.83
CA ARG A 577 44.92 -21.60 -17.75
C ARG A 577 46.36 -22.05 -17.94
N ARG A 578 47.11 -21.34 -18.79
CA ARG A 578 48.55 -21.58 -19.01
C ARG A 578 49.39 -20.97 -17.89
N GLY A 579 50.56 -21.58 -17.63
CA GLY A 579 51.49 -21.12 -16.60
C GLY A 579 51.10 -21.49 -15.17
N LEU A 580 50.18 -22.44 -14.99
CA LEU A 580 49.89 -23.01 -13.67
C LEU A 580 51.08 -23.85 -13.17
N PRO A 581 51.39 -23.83 -11.85
CA PRO A 581 52.46 -24.65 -11.29
C PRO A 581 52.19 -26.15 -11.48
N THR A 582 53.20 -26.92 -11.88
CA THR A 582 53.08 -28.35 -12.19
C THR A 582 52.74 -29.24 -10.97
N HIS A 583 52.81 -28.71 -9.75
CA HIS A 583 52.63 -29.44 -8.48
C HIS A 583 51.59 -28.82 -7.52
N SER A 584 50.65 -28.01 -8.01
CA SER A 584 49.70 -27.31 -7.15
C SER A 584 48.34 -28.03 -7.06
N THR A 585 48.09 -28.78 -5.99
CA THR A 585 46.88 -29.62 -5.90
C THR A 585 45.84 -29.19 -4.86
N ASP A 586 46.14 -28.35 -3.87
CA ASP A 586 45.10 -27.74 -3.00
C ASP A 586 45.52 -26.36 -2.45
N GLU A 587 46.80 -26.18 -2.09
CA GLU A 587 47.31 -24.91 -1.52
C GLU A 587 47.13 -23.71 -2.48
N TRP A 588 47.33 -23.92 -3.79
CA TRP A 588 47.07 -22.88 -4.77
C TRP A 588 45.59 -22.55 -4.90
N ILE A 589 44.70 -23.54 -4.81
CA ILE A 589 43.24 -23.34 -4.87
C ILE A 589 42.80 -22.52 -3.68
N ASP A 590 43.30 -22.84 -2.48
CA ASP A 590 43.01 -22.09 -1.26
C ASP A 590 43.51 -20.64 -1.35
N ASN A 591 44.72 -20.43 -1.86
CA ASN A 591 45.28 -19.08 -2.03
C ASN A 591 44.53 -18.28 -3.11
N ALA A 592 44.22 -18.90 -4.25
CA ALA A 592 43.44 -18.29 -5.32
C ALA A 592 42.01 -17.96 -4.88
N ALA A 593 41.37 -18.83 -4.09
CA ALA A 593 40.07 -18.57 -3.49
C ALA A 593 40.13 -17.41 -2.48
N ALA A 594 41.18 -17.34 -1.64
CA ALA A 594 41.38 -16.22 -0.72
C ALA A 594 41.60 -14.89 -1.44
N HIS A 595 42.24 -14.91 -2.61
CA HIS A 595 42.44 -13.73 -3.44
C HIS A 595 41.16 -13.20 -4.11
N LEU A 596 40.08 -13.98 -4.16
CA LEU A 596 38.77 -13.49 -4.64
C LEU A 596 38.24 -12.38 -3.75
N HIS A 597 38.53 -12.43 -2.45
CA HIS A 597 38.06 -11.46 -1.45
C HIS A 597 39.00 -10.26 -1.30
N ARG A 598 39.66 -9.84 -2.39
CA ARG A 598 40.51 -8.64 -2.46
C ARG A 598 40.33 -7.93 -3.79
N ASP A 599 40.48 -6.60 -3.79
CA ASP A 599 40.54 -5.83 -5.02
C ASP A 599 41.82 -6.18 -5.78
N LYS A 600 41.67 -6.65 -7.02
CA LYS A 600 42.78 -7.03 -7.88
C LYS A 600 42.40 -6.97 -9.35
N ASP A 601 43.41 -6.74 -10.18
CA ASP A 601 43.33 -6.88 -11.64
C ASP A 601 44.36 -7.92 -12.06
N GLU A 602 43.93 -8.94 -12.80
CA GLU A 602 44.79 -10.02 -13.28
C GLU A 602 44.52 -10.32 -14.75
N GLU A 603 45.58 -10.60 -15.50
CA GLU A 603 45.49 -11.08 -16.88
C GLU A 603 45.84 -12.56 -16.92
N ILE A 604 45.02 -13.34 -17.62
CA ILE A 604 45.17 -14.79 -17.72
C ILE A 604 45.23 -15.23 -19.18
N ASP A 605 46.19 -16.09 -19.49
CA ASP A 605 46.31 -16.77 -20.78
C ASP A 605 45.59 -18.12 -20.70
N LEU A 606 44.62 -18.32 -21.59
CA LEU A 606 43.83 -19.54 -21.67
C LEU A 606 44.51 -20.59 -22.56
N HIS A 607 44.11 -21.85 -22.37
CA HIS A 607 44.63 -22.98 -23.14
C HIS A 607 44.47 -22.82 -24.67
N ASP A 608 43.42 -22.12 -25.11
CA ASP A 608 43.06 -21.85 -26.51
C ASP A 608 43.78 -20.63 -27.11
N GLY A 609 44.65 -19.96 -26.34
CA GLY A 609 45.41 -18.78 -26.76
C GLY A 609 44.66 -17.46 -26.62
N ARG A 610 43.44 -17.45 -26.06
CA ARG A 610 42.75 -16.22 -25.70
C ARG A 610 43.30 -15.64 -24.41
N TRP A 611 43.31 -14.31 -24.32
CA TRP A 611 43.69 -13.58 -23.11
C TRP A 611 42.47 -12.96 -22.47
N LEU A 612 42.27 -13.22 -21.18
CA LEU A 612 41.22 -12.60 -20.40
C LEU A 612 41.80 -11.63 -19.36
N SER A 613 41.18 -10.46 -19.23
CA SER A 613 41.41 -9.52 -18.13
C SER A 613 40.30 -9.71 -17.09
N LEU A 614 40.68 -10.10 -15.88
CA LEU A 614 39.79 -10.28 -14.74
C LEU A 614 39.97 -9.12 -13.76
N ARG A 615 38.91 -8.37 -13.52
CA ARG A 615 38.86 -7.28 -12.53
C ARG A 615 37.92 -7.65 -11.41
N THR A 616 38.47 -7.72 -10.19
CA THR A 616 37.71 -8.05 -8.99
C THR A 616 37.59 -6.83 -8.11
N ARG A 617 36.36 -6.48 -7.71
CA ARG A 617 36.06 -5.37 -6.78
C ARG A 617 35.12 -5.84 -5.68
N LEU A 618 35.38 -5.42 -4.44
CA LEU A 618 34.53 -5.74 -3.29
C LEU A 618 33.42 -4.70 -3.09
N THR A 619 32.22 -5.18 -2.77
CA THR A 619 31.12 -4.32 -2.31
C THR A 619 31.24 -4.03 -0.82
N ALA A 620 30.51 -3.02 -0.33
CA ALA A 620 30.45 -2.69 1.10
C ALA A 620 30.00 -3.89 1.97
N ASP A 621 29.19 -4.79 1.41
CA ASP A 621 28.69 -5.99 2.08
C ASP A 621 29.67 -7.17 2.01
N GLY A 622 30.86 -6.98 1.43
CA GLY A 622 31.90 -8.01 1.30
C GLY A 622 31.67 -9.02 0.17
N MET A 623 30.78 -8.74 -0.78
CA MET A 623 30.64 -9.55 -2.00
C MET A 623 31.72 -9.17 -3.02
N ALA A 624 32.26 -10.16 -3.73
CA ALA A 624 33.23 -9.94 -4.79
C ALA A 624 32.56 -9.89 -6.16
N ILE A 625 32.69 -8.77 -6.86
CA ILE A 625 32.25 -8.58 -8.25
C ILE A 625 33.44 -8.84 -9.17
N VAL A 626 33.30 -9.78 -10.10
CA VAL A 626 34.32 -10.14 -11.09
C VAL A 626 33.81 -9.77 -12.49
N VAL A 627 34.57 -8.95 -13.19
CA VAL A 627 34.38 -8.65 -14.62
C VAL A 627 35.50 -9.32 -15.40
N ALA A 628 35.14 -10.12 -16.40
CA ALA A 628 36.03 -10.85 -17.28
C ALA A 628 35.89 -10.34 -18.71
N SER A 629 36.93 -9.76 -19.27
CA SER A 629 36.94 -9.22 -20.63
C SER A 629 37.92 -9.99 -21.50
N ASP A 630 37.52 -10.32 -22.73
CA ASP A 630 38.44 -10.86 -23.73
C ASP A 630 39.31 -9.72 -24.29
N VAL A 631 40.60 -9.76 -23.98
CA VAL A 631 41.59 -8.75 -24.38
C VAL A 631 42.59 -9.31 -25.39
N THR A 632 42.26 -10.42 -26.05
CA THR A 632 43.14 -11.11 -27.01
C THR A 632 43.64 -10.17 -28.11
N ILE A 633 42.74 -9.41 -28.74
CA ILE A 633 43.09 -8.46 -29.81
C ILE A 633 44.03 -7.38 -29.27
N MET A 634 43.74 -6.84 -28.08
CA MET A 634 44.57 -5.82 -27.46
C MET A 634 45.97 -6.35 -27.16
N LYS A 635 46.08 -7.58 -26.63
CA LYS A 635 47.36 -8.23 -26.35
C LYS A 635 48.18 -8.53 -27.60
N GLN A 636 47.53 -8.99 -28.67
CA GLN A 636 48.19 -9.19 -29.96
C GLN A 636 48.65 -7.87 -30.58
N ALA A 637 47.87 -6.79 -30.44
CA ALA A 637 48.25 -5.46 -30.87
C ALA A 637 49.45 -4.94 -30.06
N GLU A 638 49.45 -5.09 -28.73
CA GLU A 638 50.56 -4.72 -27.85
C GLU A 638 51.86 -5.44 -28.25
N GLN A 639 51.79 -6.76 -28.47
CA GLN A 639 52.93 -7.56 -28.90
C GLN A 639 53.43 -7.18 -30.30
N SER A 640 52.53 -6.95 -31.25
CA SER A 640 52.91 -6.56 -32.62
C SER A 640 53.53 -5.15 -32.66
N LEU A 641 52.98 -4.19 -31.91
CA LEU A 641 53.58 -2.87 -31.75
C LEU A 641 54.99 -2.96 -31.16
N ARG A 642 55.20 -3.81 -30.16
CA ARG A 642 56.54 -4.03 -29.58
C ARG A 642 57.52 -4.58 -30.62
N MET A 643 57.13 -5.58 -31.40
CA MET A 643 57.98 -6.12 -32.48
C MET A 643 58.30 -5.07 -33.54
N VAL A 644 57.33 -4.25 -33.94
CA VAL A 644 57.54 -3.17 -34.91
C VAL A 644 58.46 -2.09 -34.34
N ALA A 645 58.31 -1.74 -33.06
CA ALA A 645 59.18 -0.77 -32.39
C ALA A 645 60.63 -1.27 -32.33
N ASP A 646 60.84 -2.54 -31.97
CA ASP A 646 62.17 -3.16 -31.94
C ASP A 646 62.80 -3.19 -33.35
N GLN A 647 62.02 -3.53 -34.38
CA GLN A 647 62.47 -3.52 -35.78
C GLN A 647 62.80 -2.11 -36.28
N MET A 648 61.98 -1.12 -35.95
CA MET A 648 62.24 0.28 -36.29
C MET A 648 63.52 0.78 -35.63
N LYS A 649 63.75 0.43 -34.36
CA LYS A 649 64.99 0.77 -33.66
C LYS A 649 66.21 0.20 -34.38
N TYR A 650 66.18 -1.09 -34.74
CA TYR A 650 67.27 -1.74 -35.47
C TYR A 650 67.59 -1.03 -36.81
N LEU A 651 66.57 -0.69 -37.60
CA LEU A 651 66.76 0.00 -38.89
C LEU A 651 67.25 1.45 -38.74
N ALA A 652 66.88 2.12 -37.65
CA ALA A 652 67.29 3.49 -37.37
C ALA A 652 68.74 3.60 -36.87
N GLU A 653 69.29 2.54 -36.27
CA GLU A 653 70.63 2.53 -35.66
C GLU A 653 71.72 1.86 -36.52
N THR A 654 71.35 1.14 -37.59
CA THR A 654 72.30 0.39 -38.44
C THR A 654 72.51 1.00 -39.84
N ASP A 655 73.69 0.79 -40.42
CA ASP A 655 74.03 1.14 -41.81
C ASP A 655 73.53 0.05 -42.77
N GLY A 656 72.70 0.44 -43.74
CA GLY A 656 72.00 -0.50 -44.63
C GLY A 656 72.89 -1.31 -45.57
N LEU A 657 74.16 -0.94 -45.76
CA LEU A 657 75.10 -1.69 -46.62
C LEU A 657 75.96 -2.67 -45.83
N THR A 658 76.51 -2.24 -44.71
CA THR A 658 77.53 -2.99 -43.94
C THR A 658 76.96 -3.69 -42.71
N GLY A 659 75.74 -3.34 -42.28
CA GLY A 659 75.13 -3.84 -41.04
C GLY A 659 75.86 -3.40 -39.77
N THR A 660 76.79 -2.45 -39.86
CA THR A 660 77.44 -1.82 -38.70
C THR A 660 76.57 -0.70 -38.15
N VAL A 661 76.94 -0.13 -37.00
CA VAL A 661 76.23 1.03 -36.45
C VAL A 661 76.34 2.21 -37.42
N ASN A 662 75.26 2.95 -37.65
CA ASN A 662 75.33 4.14 -38.49
C ASN A 662 75.89 5.35 -37.73
N ARG A 663 76.29 6.38 -38.46
CA ARG A 663 76.85 7.61 -37.87
C ARG A 663 76.00 8.22 -36.76
N ARG A 664 74.68 8.27 -36.93
CA ARG A 664 73.80 8.90 -35.95
C ARG A 664 73.83 8.15 -34.61
N ALA A 665 73.70 6.83 -34.64
CA ALA A 665 73.76 6.01 -33.44
C ALA A 665 75.16 6.01 -32.81
N LEU A 666 76.22 6.10 -33.62
CA LEU A 666 77.59 6.29 -33.14
C LEU A 666 77.75 7.62 -32.37
N ASP A 667 77.26 8.73 -32.90
CA ASP A 667 77.38 10.05 -32.25
C ASP A 667 76.72 10.02 -30.84
N GLU A 668 75.55 9.36 -30.73
CA GLU A 668 74.84 9.16 -29.47
C GLU A 668 75.63 8.22 -28.52
N ALA A 669 76.22 7.15 -29.03
CA ALA A 669 77.03 6.22 -28.25
C ALA A 669 78.31 6.87 -27.72
N ILE A 670 79.02 7.67 -28.53
CA ILE A 670 80.22 8.39 -28.11
C ILE A 670 79.90 9.36 -26.98
N ALA A 671 78.80 10.12 -27.09
CA ALA A 671 78.38 11.04 -26.03
C ALA A 671 78.09 10.29 -24.72
N THR A 672 77.44 9.14 -24.80
CA THR A 672 77.09 8.30 -23.65
C THR A 672 78.35 7.72 -22.98
N GLU A 673 79.24 7.11 -23.76
CA GLU A 673 80.47 6.49 -23.25
C GLU A 673 81.50 7.51 -22.76
N LEU A 674 81.55 8.70 -23.35
CA LEU A 674 82.35 9.81 -22.82
C LEU A 674 81.86 10.22 -21.43
N ALA A 675 80.55 10.39 -21.24
CA ALA A 675 79.99 10.72 -19.92
C ALA A 675 80.25 9.60 -18.90
N TYR A 676 80.10 8.34 -19.32
CA TYR A 676 80.38 7.18 -18.48
C TYR A 676 81.85 7.10 -18.07
N SER A 677 82.78 7.28 -19.00
CA SER A 677 84.22 7.23 -18.74
C SER A 677 84.71 8.35 -17.84
N ILE A 678 84.17 9.56 -17.97
CA ILE A 678 84.44 10.69 -17.06
C ILE A 678 83.98 10.34 -15.64
N THR A 679 82.76 9.81 -15.49
CA THR A 679 82.17 9.48 -14.18
C THR A 679 82.91 8.34 -13.48
N ASN A 680 83.25 7.28 -14.23
CA ASN A 680 83.83 6.05 -13.68
C ASN A 680 85.36 5.99 -13.76
N ARG A 681 86.01 7.05 -14.26
CA ARG A 681 87.46 7.14 -14.47
C ARG A 681 88.02 5.94 -15.25
N THR A 682 87.32 5.53 -16.30
CA THR A 682 87.78 4.50 -17.22
C THR A 682 88.40 5.14 -18.47
N SER A 683 89.29 4.42 -19.15
CA SER A 683 89.81 4.88 -20.43
C SER A 683 88.77 4.70 -21.53
N LEU A 684 88.77 5.57 -22.53
CA LEU A 684 87.94 5.45 -23.73
C LEU A 684 88.80 5.75 -24.95
N SER A 685 88.81 4.84 -25.92
CA SER A 685 89.56 5.04 -27.17
C SER A 685 88.64 5.05 -28.37
N VAL A 686 88.98 5.82 -29.39
CA VAL A 686 88.28 5.84 -30.67
C VAL A 686 89.28 5.72 -31.81
N MET A 687 88.91 4.92 -32.81
CA MET A 687 89.68 4.72 -34.03
C MET A 687 88.88 5.30 -35.19
N MET A 688 89.48 6.19 -35.97
CA MET A 688 88.96 6.65 -37.25
C MET A 688 89.71 5.93 -38.36
N ILE A 689 88.99 5.30 -39.28
CA ILE A 689 89.52 4.37 -40.28
C ILE A 689 89.03 4.82 -41.64
N ASP A 690 89.92 4.85 -42.63
CA ASP A 690 89.58 5.13 -44.02
C ASP A 690 90.27 4.13 -44.94
N ILE A 691 89.50 3.63 -45.92
CA ILE A 691 90.02 2.71 -46.93
C ILE A 691 90.83 3.50 -47.95
N ASP A 692 92.12 3.18 -48.04
CA ASP A 692 93.05 3.90 -48.88
C ASP A 692 92.69 3.74 -50.36
N ARG A 693 92.62 4.89 -51.06
CA ARG A 693 92.31 4.96 -52.51
C ARG A 693 90.97 4.30 -52.88
N PHE A 694 89.96 4.31 -52.00
CA PHE A 694 88.66 3.68 -52.28
C PHE A 694 87.94 4.27 -53.50
N LYS A 695 88.06 5.57 -53.75
CA LYS A 695 87.53 6.17 -54.99
C LYS A 695 88.14 5.52 -56.25
N LEU A 696 89.47 5.32 -56.29
CA LEU A 696 90.12 4.65 -57.42
C LEU A 696 89.69 3.19 -57.52
N TYR A 697 89.42 2.53 -56.39
CA TYR A 697 88.87 1.17 -56.38
C TYR A 697 87.50 1.13 -57.09
N ASN A 698 86.59 2.04 -56.72
CA ASN A 698 85.29 2.18 -57.37
C ASN A 698 85.39 2.54 -58.85
N ASP A 699 86.29 3.44 -59.21
CA ASP A 699 86.50 3.86 -60.60
C ASP A 699 87.05 2.69 -61.46
N THR A 700 87.79 1.74 -60.84
CA THR A 700 88.39 0.58 -61.52
C THR A 700 87.45 -0.62 -61.60
N TYR A 701 86.76 -0.95 -60.52
CA TYR A 701 85.98 -2.19 -60.39
C TYR A 701 84.46 -1.97 -60.36
N GLY A 702 84.01 -0.71 -60.34
CA GLY A 702 82.62 -0.32 -60.23
C GLY A 702 82.09 -0.34 -58.79
N HIS A 703 81.00 0.41 -58.56
CA HIS A 703 80.41 0.59 -57.23
C HIS A 703 79.96 -0.71 -56.56
N LEU A 704 79.45 -1.70 -57.31
CA LEU A 704 79.04 -2.99 -56.75
C LEU A 704 80.22 -3.76 -56.12
N ALA A 705 81.40 -3.69 -56.74
CA ALA A 705 82.62 -4.28 -56.18
C ALA A 705 83.11 -3.48 -54.96
N GLY A 706 82.96 -2.15 -54.99
CA GLY A 706 83.19 -1.30 -53.83
C GLY A 706 82.29 -1.63 -52.64
N ASP A 707 81.01 -1.85 -52.88
CA ASP A 707 80.05 -2.27 -51.86
C ASP A 707 80.45 -3.59 -51.21
N GLN A 708 80.92 -4.55 -52.01
CA GLN A 708 81.43 -5.82 -51.50
C GLN A 708 82.73 -5.63 -50.70
N CYS A 709 83.62 -4.74 -51.15
CA CYS A 709 84.83 -4.37 -50.42
C CYS A 709 84.48 -3.77 -49.05
N LEU A 710 83.52 -2.85 -48.97
CA LEU A 710 83.04 -2.26 -47.71
C LEU A 710 82.46 -3.31 -46.75
N LYS A 711 81.70 -4.28 -47.26
CA LYS A 711 81.19 -5.41 -46.45
C LYS A 711 82.34 -6.24 -45.88
N THR A 712 83.30 -6.63 -46.72
CA THR A 712 84.46 -7.42 -46.28
C THR A 712 85.33 -6.66 -45.27
N VAL A 713 85.50 -5.35 -45.43
CA VAL A 713 86.18 -4.49 -44.45
C VAL A 713 85.40 -4.46 -43.13
N SER A 714 84.08 -4.31 -43.18
CA SER A 714 83.23 -4.30 -41.98
C SER A 714 83.24 -5.64 -41.22
N ASP A 715 83.25 -6.77 -41.94
CA ASP A 715 83.38 -8.11 -41.35
C ASP A 715 84.74 -8.28 -40.68
N CYS A 716 85.81 -7.83 -41.36
CA CYS A 716 87.17 -7.84 -40.82
C CYS A 716 87.29 -7.00 -39.54
N LEU A 717 86.58 -5.86 -39.45
CA LEU A 717 86.49 -5.05 -38.23
C LEU A 717 85.73 -5.77 -37.10
N ARG A 718 84.59 -6.39 -37.40
CA ARG A 718 83.80 -7.12 -36.39
C ARG A 718 84.56 -8.29 -35.77
N ASP A 719 85.42 -8.95 -36.54
CA ASP A 719 86.21 -10.10 -36.09
C ASP A 719 87.33 -9.76 -35.10
N VAL A 720 87.77 -8.49 -35.03
CA VAL A 720 88.91 -8.08 -34.20
C VAL A 720 88.52 -7.29 -32.96
N VAL A 721 87.25 -6.93 -32.82
CA VAL A 721 86.70 -6.17 -31.68
C VAL A 721 85.91 -7.09 -30.73
N ARG A 722 85.64 -6.62 -29.51
CA ARG A 722 84.84 -7.35 -28.51
C ARG A 722 83.34 -7.15 -28.78
N PRO A 723 82.56 -8.21 -29.12
CA PRO A 723 81.17 -8.07 -29.56
C PRO A 723 80.23 -7.38 -28.58
N ASP A 724 80.45 -7.55 -27.27
CA ASP A 724 79.53 -7.06 -26.23
C ASP A 724 79.82 -5.62 -25.77
N THR A 725 80.95 -5.03 -26.18
CA THR A 725 81.43 -3.76 -25.61
C THR A 725 81.96 -2.77 -26.64
N ASP A 726 82.60 -3.24 -27.70
CA ASP A 726 83.20 -2.36 -28.71
C ASP A 726 82.17 -2.08 -29.81
N ILE A 727 82.13 -0.83 -30.28
CA ILE A 727 81.13 -0.38 -31.27
C ILE A 727 81.83 -0.12 -32.59
N VAL A 728 81.46 -0.89 -33.62
CA VAL A 728 81.90 -0.65 -35.00
C VAL A 728 80.80 0.09 -35.74
N ALA A 729 81.15 1.23 -36.32
CA ALA A 729 80.23 2.07 -37.05
C ALA A 729 80.80 2.49 -38.41
N ARG A 730 79.92 2.67 -39.40
CA ARG A 730 80.26 3.32 -40.66
C ARG A 730 79.95 4.81 -40.54
N PHE A 731 80.99 5.64 -40.61
CA PHE A 731 80.87 7.09 -40.45
C PHE A 731 80.36 7.77 -41.72
N GLY A 732 80.74 7.26 -42.89
CA GLY A 732 80.22 7.69 -44.19
C GLY A 732 81.16 7.31 -45.33
N GLY A 733 80.63 6.98 -46.52
CA GLY A 733 81.45 6.59 -47.66
C GLY A 733 82.33 5.38 -47.34
N GLU A 734 83.65 5.54 -47.43
CA GLU A 734 84.69 4.57 -47.05
C GLU A 734 85.18 4.66 -45.59
N GLU A 735 84.61 5.54 -44.78
CA GLU A 735 85.08 5.81 -43.42
C GLU A 735 84.35 4.95 -42.39
N PHE A 736 85.11 4.34 -41.49
CA PHE A 736 84.63 3.57 -40.34
C PHE A 736 85.16 4.18 -39.05
N VAL A 737 84.39 4.05 -37.98
CA VAL A 737 84.78 4.40 -36.61
C VAL A 737 84.64 3.18 -35.72
N VAL A 738 85.62 2.94 -34.87
CA VAL A 738 85.53 1.96 -33.79
C VAL A 738 85.64 2.69 -32.46
N LEU A 739 84.62 2.57 -31.61
CA LEU A 739 84.64 3.04 -30.23
C LEU A 739 84.99 1.87 -29.31
N LEU A 740 85.96 2.08 -28.42
CA LEU A 740 86.52 1.06 -27.52
C LEU A 740 86.36 1.51 -26.05
N PRO A 741 85.19 1.25 -25.43
CA PRO A 741 84.98 1.52 -24.02
C PRO A 741 85.93 0.74 -23.12
N GLY A 742 86.49 1.42 -22.11
CA GLY A 742 87.41 0.81 -21.14
C GLY A 742 88.81 0.52 -21.68
N SER A 743 89.14 0.92 -22.91
CA SER A 743 90.43 0.62 -23.55
C SER A 743 91.35 1.83 -23.56
N ASP A 744 92.60 1.62 -23.14
CA ASP A 744 93.68 2.60 -23.26
C ASP A 744 94.34 2.56 -24.65
N GLU A 745 95.36 3.39 -24.84
CA GLU A 745 96.03 3.58 -26.13
C GLU A 745 96.74 2.31 -26.59
N ALA A 746 97.33 1.56 -25.66
CA ALA A 746 98.03 0.33 -25.97
C ALA A 746 97.06 -0.72 -26.54
N VAL A 747 95.90 -0.90 -25.88
CA VAL A 747 94.84 -1.79 -26.35
C VAL A 747 94.27 -1.32 -27.69
N ALA A 748 94.00 -0.02 -27.84
CA ALA A 748 93.48 0.53 -29.08
C ALA A 748 94.45 0.36 -30.26
N LEU A 749 95.76 0.52 -30.03
CA LEU A 749 96.80 0.25 -31.01
C LEU A 749 96.91 -1.23 -31.37
N GLU A 750 96.73 -2.14 -30.42
CA GLU A 750 96.70 -3.57 -30.68
C GLU A 750 95.53 -3.93 -31.61
N VAL A 751 94.32 -3.46 -31.30
CA VAL A 751 93.12 -3.65 -32.15
C VAL A 751 93.33 -3.04 -33.54
N ALA A 752 93.87 -1.83 -33.62
CA ALA A 752 94.18 -1.16 -34.90
C ALA A 752 95.18 -1.95 -35.76
N ARG A 753 96.26 -2.45 -35.15
CA ARG A 753 97.26 -3.27 -35.84
C ARG A 753 96.70 -4.63 -36.24
N ALA A 754 95.92 -5.26 -35.37
CA ALA A 754 95.27 -6.54 -35.65
C ALA A 754 94.31 -6.41 -36.84
N PHE A 755 93.49 -5.37 -36.86
CA PHE A 755 92.60 -5.05 -37.98
C PHE A 755 93.40 -4.89 -39.29
N ARG A 756 94.39 -3.98 -39.30
CA ARG A 756 95.20 -3.71 -40.49
C ARG A 756 95.88 -4.98 -41.01
N ASN A 757 96.53 -5.75 -40.14
CA ASN A 757 97.22 -6.98 -40.52
C ASN A 757 96.26 -8.02 -41.09
N ARG A 758 95.06 -8.15 -40.50
CA ARG A 758 94.02 -9.07 -40.97
C ARG A 758 93.51 -8.66 -42.35
N LEU A 759 93.25 -7.36 -42.58
CA LEU A 759 92.81 -6.86 -43.88
C LEU A 759 93.88 -7.08 -44.95
N ASN A 760 95.15 -6.78 -44.64
CA ASN A 760 96.26 -7.01 -45.56
C ASN A 760 96.43 -8.50 -45.89
N ALA A 761 96.20 -9.40 -44.92
CA ALA A 761 96.24 -10.85 -45.14
C ALA A 761 95.14 -11.36 -46.11
N LEU A 762 94.03 -10.65 -46.27
CA LEU A 762 92.99 -11.00 -47.25
C LEU A 762 93.44 -10.75 -48.70
N HIS A 763 94.51 -9.96 -48.92
CA HIS A 763 95.06 -9.63 -50.24
C HIS A 763 93.98 -9.22 -51.27
N LEU A 764 93.00 -8.42 -50.84
CA LEU A 764 91.91 -7.96 -51.71
C LEU A 764 92.49 -7.13 -52.87
N PRO A 765 92.36 -7.55 -54.15
CA PRO A 765 93.04 -6.91 -55.27
C PRO A 765 92.67 -5.44 -55.44
N HIS A 766 93.67 -4.55 -55.57
CA HIS A 766 93.48 -3.13 -55.90
C HIS A 766 94.59 -2.68 -56.85
N SER A 767 94.45 -3.00 -58.15
CA SER A 767 95.50 -2.77 -59.16
C SER A 767 95.79 -1.29 -59.43
N ALA A 768 94.86 -0.40 -59.09
CA ALA A 768 95.02 1.04 -59.24
C ALA A 768 95.66 1.72 -58.01
N SER A 769 95.92 0.96 -56.94
CA SER A 769 96.64 1.41 -55.75
C SER A 769 98.14 1.13 -55.87
N GLU A 770 98.96 2.01 -55.32
CA GLU A 770 100.41 1.82 -55.17
C GLU A 770 100.79 0.55 -54.38
N PHE A 771 99.86 -0.04 -53.63
CA PHE A 771 100.06 -1.26 -52.84
C PHE A 771 99.61 -2.55 -53.55
N GLY A 772 98.89 -2.45 -54.67
CA GLY A 772 98.33 -3.60 -55.40
C GLY A 772 97.18 -4.33 -54.69
N HIS A 773 96.85 -3.97 -53.44
CA HIS A 773 95.74 -4.51 -52.65
C HIS A 773 95.09 -3.41 -51.80
N VAL A 774 93.89 -3.70 -51.28
CA VAL A 774 93.14 -2.81 -50.38
C VAL A 774 93.89 -2.67 -49.06
N THR A 775 94.16 -1.43 -48.67
CA THR A 775 94.83 -1.05 -47.42
C THR A 775 93.99 0.01 -46.69
N VAL A 776 94.30 0.25 -45.42
CA VAL A 776 93.59 1.23 -44.58
C VAL A 776 94.56 2.13 -43.85
N SER A 777 94.19 3.40 -43.75
CA SER A 777 94.82 4.34 -42.82
C SER A 777 93.96 4.41 -41.56
N ILE A 778 94.61 4.43 -40.39
CA ILE A 778 93.92 4.41 -39.08
C ILE A 778 94.49 5.53 -38.20
N GLY A 779 93.61 6.38 -37.68
CA GLY A 779 93.90 7.36 -36.63
C GLY A 779 93.31 6.95 -35.30
N VAL A 780 94.12 6.89 -34.25
CA VAL A 780 93.68 6.53 -32.90
C VAL A 780 93.72 7.76 -32.01
N SER A 781 92.67 7.99 -31.24
CA SER A 781 92.67 8.95 -30.13
C SER A 781 92.21 8.27 -28.86
N THR A 782 92.93 8.50 -27.77
CA THR A 782 92.64 7.88 -26.47
C THR A 782 92.43 8.93 -25.39
N ARG A 783 91.42 8.67 -24.57
CA ARG A 783 91.11 9.40 -23.35
C ARG A 783 91.49 8.55 -22.15
N ASN A 784 92.57 8.93 -21.50
CA ASN A 784 92.96 8.32 -20.23
C ASN A 784 92.03 8.80 -19.10
N SER A 785 91.92 8.00 -18.05
CA SER A 785 91.06 8.18 -16.88
C SER A 785 91.18 9.52 -16.12
N HIS A 786 92.24 10.30 -16.38
CA HIS A 786 92.55 11.57 -15.68
C HIS A 786 92.55 12.80 -16.59
N ALA A 787 92.21 12.64 -17.86
CA ALA A 787 92.35 13.70 -18.82
C ALA A 787 91.11 14.64 -18.81
N PRO A 788 91.23 15.93 -19.19
CA PRO A 788 90.16 16.94 -19.04
C PRO A 788 88.95 16.70 -19.94
N GLU A 789 87.76 17.16 -19.54
CA GLU A 789 86.52 16.98 -20.31
C GLU A 789 86.64 17.53 -21.74
N ILE A 790 86.12 16.76 -22.71
CA ILE A 790 86.05 17.15 -24.12
C ILE A 790 84.69 16.76 -24.70
N THR A 791 84.28 17.44 -25.76
CA THR A 791 83.08 17.08 -26.52
C THR A 791 83.33 15.88 -27.44
N ALA A 792 82.29 15.12 -27.77
CA ALA A 792 82.35 14.02 -28.76
C ALA A 792 82.94 14.48 -30.10
N SER A 793 82.56 15.68 -30.56
CA SER A 793 83.09 16.28 -31.79
C SER A 793 84.60 16.53 -31.75
N ARG A 794 85.14 16.96 -30.60
CA ARG A 794 86.58 17.15 -30.42
C ARG A 794 87.30 15.81 -30.35
N PHE A 795 86.72 14.83 -29.67
CA PHE A 795 87.31 13.50 -29.53
C PHE A 795 87.48 12.81 -30.89
N LEU A 796 86.44 12.85 -31.73
CA LEU A 796 86.51 12.36 -33.11
C LEU A 796 87.48 13.17 -33.98
N LYS A 797 87.55 14.49 -33.80
CA LYS A 797 88.47 15.35 -34.56
C LYS A 797 89.94 15.04 -34.27
N GLU A 798 90.29 14.66 -33.05
CA GLU A 798 91.65 14.23 -32.70
C GLU A 798 92.02 12.92 -33.41
N ALA A 799 91.09 11.96 -33.50
CA ALA A 799 91.30 10.73 -34.27
C ALA A 799 91.37 10.99 -35.79
N ASP A 800 90.56 11.90 -36.31
CA ASP A 800 90.62 12.33 -37.72
C ASP A 800 91.96 12.99 -38.08
N GLN A 801 92.52 13.82 -37.19
CA GLN A 801 93.85 14.41 -37.38
C GLN A 801 94.97 13.35 -37.39
N ALA A 802 94.86 12.35 -36.52
CA ALA A 802 95.77 11.20 -36.55
C ALA A 802 95.63 10.42 -37.86
N LEU A 803 94.40 10.19 -38.33
CA LEU A 803 94.12 9.53 -39.61
C LEU A 803 94.73 10.33 -40.78
N TYR A 804 94.57 11.65 -40.79
CA TYR A 804 95.17 12.51 -41.79
C TYR A 804 96.70 12.39 -41.81
N SER A 805 97.32 12.27 -40.64
CA SER A 805 98.77 12.06 -40.51
C SER A 805 99.20 10.70 -41.08
N ALA A 806 98.44 9.63 -40.82
CA ALA A 806 98.66 8.32 -41.43
C ALA A 806 98.55 8.37 -42.97
N LYS A 807 97.54 9.07 -43.51
CA LYS A 807 97.38 9.26 -44.96
C LYS A 807 98.56 10.03 -45.57
N ARG A 808 99.09 11.04 -44.87
CA ARG A 808 100.18 11.89 -45.36
C ARG A 808 101.55 11.22 -45.28
N ASN A 809 101.75 10.35 -44.29
CA ASN A 809 103.00 9.60 -44.08
C ASN A 809 103.11 8.34 -44.96
N GLY A 810 102.31 8.25 -46.02
CA GLY A 810 102.40 7.16 -46.99
C GLY A 810 101.29 6.12 -46.93
N ARG A 811 100.21 6.30 -46.15
CA ARG A 811 99.06 5.36 -46.04
C ARG A 811 99.44 3.99 -45.47
N ASP A 812 98.49 3.04 -45.43
CA ASP A 812 98.65 1.70 -44.84
C ASP A 812 99.36 1.75 -43.48
N GLN A 813 98.86 2.54 -42.53
CA GLN A 813 99.48 2.66 -41.22
C GLN A 813 98.53 3.15 -40.14
N VAL A 814 98.96 2.98 -38.90
CA VAL A 814 98.28 3.48 -37.70
C VAL A 814 99.05 4.67 -37.18
N ALA A 815 98.35 5.79 -36.96
CA ALA A 815 98.88 6.98 -36.29
C ALA A 815 98.06 7.28 -35.04
N VAL A 816 98.70 7.86 -34.03
CA VAL A 816 98.07 8.26 -32.76
C VAL A 816 97.98 9.78 -32.72
N SER A 817 96.95 10.31 -32.07
CA SER A 817 96.82 11.75 -31.84
C SER A 817 97.83 12.22 -30.78
N ASP A 818 98.71 13.16 -31.14
CA ASP A 818 99.52 13.89 -30.17
C ASP A 818 98.61 14.88 -29.42
N GLY A 819 98.02 14.45 -28.29
CA GLY A 819 97.10 15.25 -27.47
C GLY A 819 97.64 16.61 -26.97
N ALA A 820 98.90 16.95 -27.25
CA ALA A 820 99.55 18.22 -26.91
C ALA A 820 99.52 19.28 -28.04
N ALA A 821 99.34 18.91 -29.32
CA ALA A 821 99.52 19.84 -30.44
C ALA A 821 98.29 20.70 -30.79
N VAL A 822 97.12 20.44 -30.19
CA VAL A 822 95.85 21.10 -30.54
C VAL A 822 95.59 22.38 -29.72
N ALA A 823 96.35 22.64 -28.66
CA ALA A 823 96.15 23.79 -27.79
C ALA A 823 96.51 25.15 -28.45
N GLU A 824 97.38 25.18 -29.45
CA GLU A 824 97.96 26.44 -29.96
C GLU A 824 97.28 27.03 -31.22
N LYS A 825 96.37 26.32 -31.90
CA LYS A 825 95.82 26.79 -33.19
C LYS A 825 94.40 27.39 -33.14
N TYR A 826 93.77 27.44 -31.96
CA TYR A 826 92.40 27.98 -31.80
C TYR A 826 92.24 28.89 -30.56
N ALA A 827 93.34 29.44 -30.03
CA ALA A 827 93.30 30.55 -29.08
C ALA A 827 93.37 31.94 -29.76
N SER A 828 92.99 32.03 -31.05
CA SER A 828 92.87 33.28 -31.80
C SER A 828 91.54 33.37 -32.55
#